data_AF-A0A150HPC0-F1
#
_entry.id   AF-A0A150HPC0-F1
#
_cell.length_a   1.000
_cell.length_b   1.000
_cell.length_c   1.000
_cell.angle_alpha   90.00
_cell.angle_beta   90.00
_cell.angle_gamma   90.00
#
_symmetry.space_group_name_H-M   'P 1'
#
loop_
_entity.id
_entity.type
_entity.pdbx_description
1 polymer ?
#
loop_
_entity_poly.entity_id
_entity_poly.type
_entity_poly.pdbx_seq_one_letter_code
_entity_poly.pdbx_strand_id
1 'polypeptide(L)'
;MRLKYLTLCLLGLSLSACSQHVIKTNSSSVNLEQKAINSINAMYEYPSYDYRGKFNIHVNLDQNNTNSKDGKAQLDAALKQKVDQYLRDQKVNLNAKQKQALYVALAQQPKTYSTKAEKFTSAMTNILNDMQFEYDGSVHYRQKMGSFNLTARYEKPTLLVQAKVPMVLDLKDYKFYINYFALMPYLVNKENQNNLAYLDFSKYQGLFNQVDFKKFAEYVKASSAVYYRLADQNNIQALSVSSADKAAGVVEKIRLKTSIEELVLQANLYSKVNEKYLMQSVLNFNEKSLEKLVTDEVKASEQSKSNHKLEHKDAADDASVVSQQLYHLVNKHFGVDDEEDYAAESDEDIADATQEATDADEYATEDEAVVASAADDAEQEGLSAAQCRELYNATQMTYGDVQYCESIYGIDVFNSADKTPSFITTISKLQSVEKIFAVYDQNQFIDDHAFKALWIKHQAEIQKALPPIDKRNPFVMDVGLDAQGRAVKLDYDLNYALPELKSSFNIKADMYVSNYGKATPIDQAQLKRAKTWAETSKGSMLEKAVNSFSEKLGQTGIQEHSVEPYTLSLDDQLETIAAQKYDATHSYEQTYKAVFIAKLTESTPQIVERYSSKELQEIASVYAYWYSDEDVYNPEGKALKAIEALQSKHHLQNEDQFDDRLGRAVDRIVSDAMRGDKDRQEWKKLKAQYKQPQQLFAQQYQIQFERENGISNDEKVLLAQTSNVLGQVYVDARKNQLSEKSIKSLKIEHNEFIDYEIFKDVYMKLVNAK
;
A
#
# COMPACT_ATOMS: atom_id res chain seq x y z
N MET A 1 2.10 0.20 -0.43
CA MET A 1 1.82 1.33 -1.34
C MET A 1 3.09 2.17 -1.44
N ARG A 2 3.48 2.65 -2.64
CA ARG A 2 4.74 3.42 -2.83
C ARG A 2 4.59 4.87 -2.35
N LEU A 3 5.67 5.51 -1.90
CA LEU A 3 5.70 6.87 -1.29
C LEU A 3 5.19 8.03 -2.19
N LYS A 4 4.84 7.77 -3.46
CA LYS A 4 4.51 8.78 -4.48
C LYS A 4 3.33 9.71 -4.15
N TYR A 5 2.49 9.37 -3.16
CA TYR A 5 1.25 10.09 -2.83
C TYR A 5 1.32 11.01 -1.59
N LEU A 6 2.45 11.05 -0.86
CA LEU A 6 2.60 11.84 0.38
C LEU A 6 3.56 13.04 0.22
N THR A 7 3.78 13.45 -1.03
CA THR A 7 4.90 14.32 -1.46
C THR A 7 4.59 15.81 -1.43
N LEU A 8 3.36 16.24 -1.79
CA LEU A 8 3.06 17.65 -2.04
C LEU A 8 3.17 18.57 -0.81
N CYS A 9 2.81 18.11 0.39
CA CYS A 9 2.92 18.92 1.61
C CYS A 9 4.31 18.88 2.27
N LEU A 10 5.12 17.83 2.01
CA LEU A 10 6.42 17.63 2.67
C LEU A 10 7.61 18.15 1.82
N LEU A 11 7.53 18.07 0.49
CA LEU A 11 8.60 18.58 -0.39
C LEU A 11 8.74 20.11 -0.38
N GLY A 12 7.71 20.85 0.07
CA GLY A 12 7.78 22.32 0.23
C GLY A 12 8.78 22.79 1.29
N LEU A 13 9.20 21.91 2.21
CA LEU A 13 10.10 22.24 3.33
C LEU A 13 11.60 22.21 2.94
N SER A 14 11.95 21.77 1.72
CA SER A 14 13.34 21.43 1.34
C SER A 14 13.97 22.37 0.30
N LEU A 15 13.89 23.71 0.45
CA LEU A 15 14.26 24.60 -0.67
C LEU A 15 15.04 25.90 -0.36
N SER A 16 16.25 26.04 -0.94
CA SER A 16 17.04 27.30 -1.08
C SER A 16 17.96 27.72 0.09
N ALA A 17 19.15 27.13 0.11
CA ALA A 17 20.36 27.91 0.39
C ALA A 17 20.93 28.47 -0.94
N CYS A 18 21.68 29.58 -0.87
CA CYS A 18 22.47 30.15 -1.97
C CYS A 18 21.72 30.78 -3.17
N SER A 19 21.02 31.89 -2.93
CA SER A 19 21.10 33.05 -3.83
C SER A 19 21.30 34.35 -3.02
N GLN A 20 22.32 35.14 -3.37
CA GLN A 20 22.64 36.42 -2.72
C GLN A 20 22.15 37.64 -3.52
N HIS A 21 21.07 37.50 -4.29
CA HIS A 21 20.48 38.61 -5.03
C HIS A 21 18.99 38.74 -4.78
N VAL A 22 18.61 39.81 -4.06
CA VAL A 22 17.22 40.25 -3.93
C VAL A 22 16.80 40.86 -5.27
N ILE A 23 16.03 40.11 -6.06
CA ILE A 23 15.45 40.61 -7.30
C ILE A 23 14.31 41.57 -6.94
N LYS A 24 14.61 42.86 -6.88
CA LYS A 24 13.59 43.92 -6.85
C LYS A 24 13.03 44.14 -8.27
N THR A 25 11.96 43.43 -8.62
CA THR A 25 11.12 43.79 -9.77
C THR A 25 10.19 44.94 -9.37
N ASN A 26 10.44 46.13 -9.94
CA ASN A 26 9.61 47.32 -9.70
C ASN A 26 8.24 47.24 -10.40
N SER A 27 7.31 48.04 -9.90
CA SER A 27 5.94 48.17 -10.40
C SER A 27 5.84 48.60 -11.87
N SER A 28 5.33 47.71 -12.71
CA SER A 28 4.57 48.01 -13.92
C SER A 28 3.17 47.37 -13.80
N SER A 29 2.28 47.57 -14.78
CA SER A 29 0.88 47.08 -14.71
C SER A 29 0.78 45.56 -14.99
N VAL A 30 1.24 44.75 -14.04
CA VAL A 30 1.16 43.29 -14.05
C VAL A 30 -0.30 42.82 -14.03
N ASN A 31 -0.67 41.88 -14.90
CA ASN A 31 -2.02 41.31 -14.95
C ASN A 31 -2.32 40.41 -13.72
N LEU A 32 -3.60 40.10 -13.47
CA LEU A 32 -4.00 39.34 -12.26
C LEU A 32 -3.36 37.95 -12.18
N GLU A 33 -3.20 37.28 -13.32
CA GLU A 33 -2.43 36.04 -13.50
C GLU A 33 -1.02 36.17 -12.93
N GLN A 34 -0.20 37.08 -13.46
CA GLN A 34 1.20 37.20 -13.05
C GLN A 34 1.33 37.84 -11.65
N LYS A 35 0.36 38.62 -11.17
CA LYS A 35 0.29 39.05 -9.76
C LYS A 35 0.15 37.85 -8.84
N ALA A 36 -0.79 36.94 -9.11
CA ALA A 36 -1.01 35.76 -8.30
C ALA A 36 0.23 34.84 -8.29
N ILE A 37 0.81 34.57 -9.47
CA ILE A 37 2.05 33.80 -9.64
C ILE A 37 3.19 34.40 -8.80
N ASN A 38 3.45 35.70 -8.94
CA ASN A 38 4.50 36.39 -8.16
C ASN A 38 4.25 36.29 -6.65
N SER A 39 2.99 36.44 -6.23
CA SER A 39 2.62 36.47 -4.81
C SER A 39 2.83 35.13 -4.10
N ILE A 40 2.61 34.01 -4.81
CA ILE A 40 2.88 32.65 -4.32
C ILE A 40 4.39 32.38 -4.37
N ASN A 41 5.05 32.73 -5.49
CA ASN A 41 6.49 32.53 -5.68
C ASN A 41 7.35 33.27 -4.64
N ALA A 42 6.83 34.35 -4.03
CA ALA A 42 7.47 35.05 -2.93
C ALA A 42 7.82 34.15 -1.74
N MET A 43 7.09 33.04 -1.49
CA MET A 43 7.46 32.07 -0.45
C MET A 43 8.88 31.53 -0.64
N TYR A 44 9.29 31.27 -1.89
CA TYR A 44 10.62 30.77 -2.26
C TYR A 44 11.68 31.87 -2.49
N GLU A 45 11.39 33.12 -2.14
CA GLU A 45 12.28 34.28 -2.36
C GLU A 45 12.77 34.94 -1.07
N TYR A 46 12.23 34.53 0.08
CA TYR A 46 12.67 34.93 1.40
C TYR A 46 13.36 33.76 2.09
N PRO A 47 14.40 33.98 2.92
CA PRO A 47 15.18 32.90 3.53
C PRO A 47 14.42 32.09 4.60
N SER A 48 13.22 32.56 4.98
CA SER A 48 12.29 31.90 5.88
C SER A 48 10.89 32.54 5.81
N TYR A 49 9.85 31.84 6.27
CA TYR A 49 8.52 32.41 6.57
C TYR A 49 7.79 31.57 7.63
N ASP A 50 6.79 32.16 8.30
CA ASP A 50 5.84 31.45 9.14
C ASP A 50 4.53 31.22 8.39
N TYR A 51 3.90 30.07 8.61
CA TYR A 51 2.63 29.72 8.03
C TYR A 51 1.70 29.12 9.08
N ARG A 52 0.39 29.32 8.91
CA ARG A 52 -0.65 28.69 9.73
C ARG A 52 -1.95 28.62 8.97
N GLY A 53 -2.84 27.71 9.32
CA GLY A 53 -4.15 27.64 8.69
C GLY A 53 -5.08 26.66 9.38
N LYS A 54 -6.25 26.48 8.79
CA LYS A 54 -7.24 25.49 9.21
C LYS A 54 -7.75 24.72 8.01
N PHE A 55 -8.16 23.47 8.21
CA PHE A 55 -8.95 22.75 7.22
C PHE A 55 -10.06 21.92 7.87
N ASN A 56 -11.20 21.84 7.17
CA ASN A 56 -12.35 21.04 7.57
C ASN A 56 -12.75 20.15 6.40
N ILE A 57 -13.13 18.90 6.68
CA ILE A 57 -13.56 17.92 5.68
C ILE A 57 -15.03 17.61 5.97
N HIS A 58 -15.92 18.01 5.06
CA HIS A 58 -17.33 17.67 5.10
C HIS A 58 -17.60 16.55 4.10
N VAL A 59 -17.92 15.36 4.60
CA VAL A 59 -18.40 14.23 3.82
C VAL A 59 -19.92 14.19 3.90
N ASN A 60 -20.59 14.34 2.76
CA ASN A 60 -22.00 14.05 2.62
C ASN A 60 -22.15 12.64 2.06
N LEU A 61 -22.99 11.82 2.69
CA LEU A 61 -23.43 10.52 2.17
C LEU A 61 -24.86 10.68 1.68
N ASP A 62 -25.16 10.27 0.44
CA ASP A 62 -26.51 10.32 -0.13
C ASP A 62 -27.39 9.24 0.51
N GLN A 63 -27.92 9.55 1.69
CA GLN A 63 -28.84 8.70 2.46
C GLN A 63 -30.23 8.60 1.80
N ASN A 64 -30.28 7.97 0.62
CA ASN A 64 -31.50 7.33 0.16
C ASN A 64 -31.88 6.27 1.19
N ASN A 65 -33.01 6.50 1.89
CA ASN A 65 -33.51 5.67 3.00
C ASN A 65 -34.02 4.29 2.52
N THR A 66 -33.12 3.44 2.05
CA THR A 66 -33.38 2.01 1.93
C THR A 66 -33.46 1.42 3.34
N ASN A 67 -34.69 1.33 3.86
CA ASN A 67 -35.02 0.53 5.04
C ASN A 67 -34.87 -0.97 4.71
N SER A 68 -33.63 -1.39 4.50
CA SER A 68 -33.22 -2.77 4.28
C SER A 68 -33.46 -3.55 5.57
N LYS A 69 -34.63 -4.20 5.66
CA LYS A 69 -34.96 -5.11 6.77
C LYS A 69 -33.85 -6.16 6.91
N ASP A 70 -33.46 -6.47 8.15
CA ASP A 70 -32.53 -7.56 8.50
C ASP A 70 -33.12 -8.96 8.18
N GLY A 71 -33.33 -9.23 6.89
CA GLY A 71 -33.43 -10.58 6.38
C GLY A 71 -32.04 -11.17 6.24
N LYS A 72 -31.82 -12.39 6.74
CA LYS A 72 -30.58 -13.13 6.47
C LYS A 72 -30.42 -13.27 4.96
N ALA A 73 -29.42 -12.59 4.39
CA ALA A 73 -29.13 -12.68 2.96
C ALA A 73 -28.92 -14.15 2.57
N GLN A 74 -29.62 -14.59 1.52
CA GLN A 74 -29.46 -15.91 0.93
C GLN A 74 -29.06 -15.72 -0.53
N LEU A 75 -28.11 -16.52 -0.99
CA LEU A 75 -27.71 -16.58 -2.39
C LEU A 75 -28.94 -16.98 -3.21
N ASP A 76 -29.17 -16.29 -4.33
CA ASP A 76 -30.30 -16.58 -5.22
C ASP A 76 -30.34 -18.07 -5.61
N ALA A 77 -31.55 -18.61 -5.78
CA ALA A 77 -31.74 -20.03 -6.04
C ALA A 77 -31.16 -20.49 -7.39
N ALA A 78 -31.23 -19.68 -8.44
CA ALA A 78 -30.66 -19.99 -9.76
C ALA A 78 -29.14 -19.79 -9.75
N LEU A 79 -28.64 -18.71 -9.14
CA LEU A 79 -27.19 -18.47 -8.97
C LEU A 79 -26.53 -19.60 -8.17
N LYS A 80 -27.16 -19.99 -7.06
CA LYS A 80 -26.81 -21.16 -6.24
C LYS A 80 -26.79 -22.45 -7.05
N GLN A 81 -27.80 -22.69 -7.88
CA GLN A 81 -27.86 -23.88 -8.76
C GLN A 81 -26.75 -23.87 -9.82
N LYS A 82 -26.36 -22.70 -10.34
CA LYS A 82 -25.24 -22.57 -11.29
C LYS A 82 -23.89 -22.85 -10.62
N VAL A 83 -23.62 -22.27 -9.45
CA VAL A 83 -22.42 -22.58 -8.64
C VAL A 83 -22.38 -24.08 -8.34
N ASP A 84 -23.50 -24.69 -7.95
CA ASP A 84 -23.59 -26.13 -7.71
C ASP A 84 -23.36 -26.97 -8.97
N GLN A 85 -23.82 -26.52 -10.14
CA GLN A 85 -23.56 -27.24 -11.40
C GLN A 85 -22.07 -27.18 -11.75
N TYR A 86 -21.49 -25.98 -11.76
CA TYR A 86 -20.08 -25.77 -12.09
C TYR A 86 -19.15 -26.57 -11.16
N LEU A 87 -19.37 -26.52 -9.84
CA LEU A 87 -18.55 -27.26 -8.88
C LEU A 87 -18.67 -28.79 -9.08
N ARG A 88 -19.86 -29.31 -9.44
CA ARG A 88 -20.04 -30.73 -9.78
C ARG A 88 -19.35 -31.11 -11.09
N ASP A 89 -19.44 -30.26 -12.12
CA ASP A 89 -18.75 -30.46 -13.40
C ASP A 89 -17.22 -30.53 -13.19
N GLN A 90 -16.69 -29.67 -12.29
CA GLN A 90 -15.29 -29.65 -11.87
C GLN A 90 -14.91 -30.72 -10.82
N LYS A 91 -15.86 -31.59 -10.43
CA LYS A 91 -15.70 -32.68 -9.43
C LYS A 91 -15.30 -32.21 -8.01
N VAL A 92 -15.66 -30.99 -7.64
CA VAL A 92 -15.38 -30.40 -6.32
C VAL A 92 -16.43 -30.89 -5.29
N ASN A 93 -16.01 -31.77 -4.39
CA ASN A 93 -16.90 -32.45 -3.43
C ASN A 93 -16.97 -31.72 -2.07
N LEU A 94 -17.69 -30.60 -2.02
CA LEU A 94 -17.91 -29.87 -0.75
C LEU A 94 -18.87 -30.60 0.18
N ASN A 95 -18.47 -30.79 1.44
CA ASN A 95 -19.37 -31.30 2.48
C ASN A 95 -20.42 -30.25 2.87
N ALA A 96 -21.49 -30.66 3.57
CA ALA A 96 -22.62 -29.78 3.89
C ALA A 96 -22.22 -28.51 4.68
N LYS A 97 -21.19 -28.57 5.54
CA LYS A 97 -20.68 -27.43 6.30
C LYS A 97 -19.89 -26.47 5.41
N GLN A 98 -18.97 -26.99 4.59
CA GLN A 98 -18.20 -26.20 3.61
C GLN A 98 -19.12 -25.52 2.60
N LYS A 99 -20.08 -26.29 2.05
CA LYS A 99 -21.06 -25.80 1.09
C LYS A 99 -21.97 -24.71 1.66
N GLN A 100 -22.42 -24.87 2.91
CA GLN A 100 -23.18 -23.83 3.60
C GLN A 100 -22.33 -22.59 3.94
N ALA A 101 -21.04 -22.76 4.28
CA ALA A 101 -20.12 -21.65 4.50
C ALA A 101 -19.86 -20.86 3.22
N LEU A 102 -19.61 -21.55 2.10
CA LEU A 102 -19.44 -20.93 0.77
C LEU A 102 -20.71 -20.17 0.36
N TYR A 103 -21.89 -20.75 0.59
CA TYR A 103 -23.15 -20.04 0.36
C TYR A 103 -23.35 -18.83 1.27
N VAL A 104 -22.88 -18.85 2.52
CA VAL A 104 -22.95 -17.67 3.41
C VAL A 104 -21.93 -16.61 2.99
N ALA A 105 -20.76 -17.01 2.46
CA ALA A 105 -19.78 -16.09 1.90
C ALA A 105 -20.28 -15.43 0.61
N LEU A 106 -20.86 -16.18 -0.33
CA LEU A 106 -21.42 -15.66 -1.59
C LEU A 106 -22.78 -14.96 -1.43
N ALA A 107 -23.59 -15.34 -0.44
CA ALA A 107 -24.86 -14.65 -0.12
C ALA A 107 -24.65 -13.28 0.51
N GLN A 108 -23.49 -13.06 1.13
CA GLN A 108 -22.99 -11.71 1.31
C GLN A 108 -22.58 -11.24 -0.08
N GLN A 109 -23.48 -10.49 -0.76
CA GLN A 109 -23.16 -9.73 -1.96
C GLN A 109 -21.79 -9.03 -1.81
N PRO A 110 -21.05 -8.76 -2.90
CA PRO A 110 -19.86 -7.91 -2.85
C PRO A 110 -20.21 -6.63 -2.12
N LYS A 111 -19.80 -6.55 -0.85
CA LYS A 111 -20.30 -5.52 0.04
C LYS A 111 -19.61 -4.25 -0.37
N THR A 112 -20.36 -3.32 -0.96
CA THR A 112 -19.90 -2.01 -1.46
C THR A 112 -19.29 -1.19 -0.33
N TYR A 113 -18.03 -1.49 -0.03
CA TYR A 113 -17.44 -1.44 1.31
C TYR A 113 -18.20 -2.34 2.32
N SER A 114 -17.49 -3.21 3.04
CA SER A 114 -18.11 -4.18 3.97
C SER A 114 -19.10 -3.53 4.95
N THR A 115 -20.14 -4.21 5.44
CA THR A 115 -21.04 -3.62 6.45
C THR A 115 -20.36 -3.25 7.79
N LYS A 116 -19.11 -3.67 8.03
CA LYS A 116 -18.20 -3.07 9.03
C LYS A 116 -17.64 -1.74 8.50
N ALA A 117 -17.10 -1.72 7.29
CA ALA A 117 -16.61 -0.53 6.60
C ALA A 117 -17.69 0.54 6.27
N GLU A 118 -18.93 0.23 5.89
CA GLU A 118 -20.02 1.21 5.76
C GLU A 118 -20.34 1.87 7.11
N LYS A 119 -20.41 1.07 8.19
CA LYS A 119 -20.62 1.59 9.56
C LYS A 119 -19.43 2.40 10.03
N PHE A 120 -18.21 1.96 9.71
CA PHE A 120 -16.97 2.69 9.98
C PHE A 120 -16.88 3.99 9.17
N THR A 121 -17.22 3.99 7.88
CA THR A 121 -17.27 5.17 7.00
C THR A 121 -18.40 6.12 7.43
N SER A 122 -19.53 5.61 7.91
CA SER A 122 -20.60 6.46 8.49
C SER A 122 -20.16 7.08 9.82
N ALA A 123 -19.51 6.31 10.69
CA ALA A 123 -18.95 6.82 11.95
C ALA A 123 -17.79 7.81 11.70
N MET A 124 -16.90 7.50 10.75
CA MET A 124 -15.77 8.33 10.33
C MET A 124 -16.26 9.59 9.62
N THR A 125 -17.33 9.52 8.81
CA THR A 125 -18.00 10.70 8.24
C THR A 125 -18.48 11.63 9.33
N ASN A 126 -19.19 11.11 10.34
CA ASN A 126 -19.61 11.92 11.48
C ASN A 126 -18.40 12.51 12.23
N ILE A 127 -17.37 11.71 12.51
CA ILE A 127 -16.15 12.16 13.20
C ILE A 127 -15.40 13.23 12.40
N LEU A 128 -15.23 13.08 11.09
CA LEU A 128 -14.55 14.04 10.21
C LEU A 128 -15.34 15.34 10.08
N ASN A 129 -16.66 15.28 9.93
CA ASN A 129 -17.54 16.45 9.89
C ASN A 129 -17.52 17.24 11.21
N ASP A 130 -17.24 16.56 12.32
CA ASP A 130 -17.11 17.13 13.67
C ASP A 130 -15.66 17.49 14.06
N MET A 131 -14.66 17.19 13.21
CA MET A 131 -13.25 17.51 13.46
C MET A 131 -12.80 18.76 12.71
N GLN A 132 -12.25 19.69 13.48
CA GLN A 132 -11.55 20.86 12.97
C GLN A 132 -10.04 20.57 13.05
N PHE A 133 -9.34 20.76 11.93
CA PHE A 133 -7.88 20.70 11.91
C PHE A 133 -7.31 22.11 11.83
N GLU A 134 -6.36 22.42 12.69
CA GLU A 134 -5.55 23.63 12.63
C GLU A 134 -4.09 23.23 12.46
N TYR A 135 -3.29 24.03 11.76
CA TYR A 135 -1.86 23.79 11.62
C TYR A 135 -1.07 25.10 11.73
N ASP A 136 0.12 25.03 12.29
CA ASP A 136 1.05 26.16 12.43
C ASP A 136 2.50 25.69 12.27
N GLY A 137 3.35 26.51 11.68
CA GLY A 137 4.72 26.12 11.38
C GLY A 137 5.60 27.25 10.86
N SER A 138 6.87 26.92 10.67
CA SER A 138 7.91 27.82 10.16
C SER A 138 8.79 27.10 9.16
N VAL A 139 9.31 27.81 8.17
CA VAL A 139 10.22 27.25 7.16
C VAL A 139 11.51 28.06 7.18
N HIS A 140 12.65 27.40 7.34
CA HIS A 140 13.98 28.01 7.53
C HIS A 140 14.98 27.45 6.53
N TYR A 141 14.86 27.89 5.28
CA TYR A 141 15.61 27.35 4.15
C TYR A 141 17.13 27.41 4.31
N ARG A 142 17.67 28.48 4.90
CA ARG A 142 19.11 28.58 5.22
C ARG A 142 19.60 27.58 6.26
N GLN A 143 18.71 27.11 7.14
CA GLN A 143 19.02 26.09 8.13
C GLN A 143 18.79 24.67 7.57
N LYS A 144 18.11 24.56 6.41
CA LYS A 144 17.52 23.33 5.85
C LYS A 144 16.49 22.68 6.79
N MET A 145 15.69 23.49 7.49
CA MET A 145 14.74 23.01 8.50
C MET A 145 13.32 23.56 8.27
N GLY A 146 12.31 22.82 8.71
CA GLY A 146 10.94 23.31 8.79
C GLY A 146 10.17 22.66 9.93
N SER A 147 9.37 23.44 10.65
CA SER A 147 8.41 22.93 11.64
C SER A 147 7.00 22.88 11.05
N PHE A 148 6.25 21.87 11.45
CA PHE A 148 4.83 21.67 11.14
C PHE A 148 4.14 21.11 12.39
N ASN A 149 3.25 21.87 12.99
CA ASN A 149 2.47 21.44 14.13
C ASN A 149 1.03 21.22 13.69
N LEU A 150 0.54 19.98 13.76
CA LEU A 150 -0.85 19.65 13.46
C LEU A 150 -1.66 19.64 14.76
N THR A 151 -2.81 20.30 14.78
CA THR A 151 -3.77 20.29 15.88
C THR A 151 -5.10 19.75 15.40
N ALA A 152 -5.56 18.62 15.95
CA ALA A 152 -6.90 18.10 15.71
C ALA A 152 -7.80 18.43 16.91
N ARG A 153 -8.99 18.98 16.65
CA ARG A 153 -10.00 19.35 17.64
C ARG A 153 -11.34 18.67 17.27
N TYR A 154 -11.80 17.76 18.12
CA TYR A 154 -13.15 17.20 18.08
C TYR A 154 -13.99 17.83 19.19
N GLU A 155 -15.13 18.43 18.85
CA GLU A 155 -15.93 19.21 19.79
C GLU A 155 -17.43 18.90 19.70
N LYS A 156 -18.00 18.51 20.84
CA LYS A 156 -19.42 18.31 21.09
C LYS A 156 -19.83 19.05 22.36
N PRO A 157 -21.13 19.36 22.56
CA PRO A 157 -21.61 20.12 23.73
C PRO A 157 -21.23 19.57 25.12
N THR A 158 -20.80 18.31 25.21
CA THR A 158 -20.37 17.64 26.45
C THR A 158 -18.96 17.04 26.38
N LEU A 159 -18.24 17.20 25.26
CA LEU A 159 -16.93 16.56 25.04
C LEU A 159 -16.05 17.41 24.12
N LEU A 160 -14.91 17.86 24.63
CA LEU A 160 -13.83 18.46 23.85
C LEU A 160 -12.60 17.54 23.91
N VAL A 161 -12.12 17.11 22.76
CA VAL A 161 -10.85 16.39 22.62
C VAL A 161 -9.95 17.20 21.69
N GLN A 162 -8.76 17.56 22.17
CA GLN A 162 -7.78 18.30 21.38
C GLN A 162 -6.41 17.64 21.49
N ALA A 163 -5.82 17.30 20.35
CA ALA A 163 -4.48 16.74 20.24
C ALA A 163 -3.60 17.68 19.40
N LYS A 164 -2.40 18.05 19.90
CA LYS A 164 -1.40 18.80 19.14
C LYS A 164 -0.14 17.95 18.95
N VAL A 165 0.24 17.76 17.69
CA VAL A 165 1.33 16.92 17.22
C VAL A 165 2.39 17.84 16.59
N PRO A 166 3.39 18.29 17.36
CA PRO A 166 4.50 19.05 16.82
C PRO A 166 5.46 18.14 16.05
N MET A 167 5.86 18.59 14.86
CA MET A 167 6.84 17.92 13.99
C MET A 167 7.89 18.92 13.50
N VAL A 168 9.12 18.45 13.30
CA VAL A 168 10.22 19.20 12.67
C VAL A 168 10.95 18.30 11.70
N LEU A 169 11.13 18.77 10.47
CA LEU A 169 12.03 18.16 9.49
C LEU A 169 13.37 18.92 9.51
N ASP A 170 14.48 18.20 9.71
CA ASP A 170 15.84 18.71 9.64
C ASP A 170 16.62 17.96 8.54
N LEU A 171 16.90 18.65 7.44
CA LEU A 171 17.63 18.13 6.27
C LEU A 171 19.13 18.51 6.31
N LYS A 172 19.61 19.06 7.45
CA LYS A 172 21.03 19.29 7.73
C LYS A 172 21.58 18.14 8.59
N ASP A 173 20.85 17.76 9.63
CA ASP A 173 21.20 16.65 10.54
C ASP A 173 20.47 15.33 10.17
N TYR A 174 19.70 15.33 9.07
CA TYR A 174 18.95 14.22 8.49
C TYR A 174 17.98 13.52 9.45
N LYS A 175 17.18 14.33 10.18
CA LYS A 175 16.27 13.85 11.23
C LYS A 175 14.86 14.38 11.04
N PHE A 176 13.88 13.50 11.24
CA PHE A 176 12.48 13.86 11.35
C PHE A 176 12.04 13.69 12.81
N TYR A 177 11.74 14.81 13.46
CA TYR A 177 11.32 14.89 14.84
C TYR A 177 9.79 14.98 14.92
N ILE A 178 9.18 14.29 15.88
CA ILE A 178 7.73 14.32 16.14
C ILE A 178 7.45 14.03 17.61
N ASN A 179 6.46 14.68 18.22
CA ASN A 179 5.86 14.17 19.45
C ASN A 179 4.52 13.47 19.13
N TYR A 180 4.56 12.15 19.04
CA TYR A 180 3.39 11.31 18.74
C TYR A 180 2.55 10.94 19.98
N PHE A 181 2.94 11.37 21.19
CA PHE A 181 2.21 11.12 22.44
C PHE A 181 0.74 11.59 22.35
N ALA A 182 0.50 12.75 21.72
CA ALA A 182 -0.84 13.32 21.58
C ALA A 182 -1.78 12.50 20.67
N LEU A 183 -1.24 11.60 19.84
CA LEU A 183 -2.04 10.64 19.06
C LEU A 183 -2.17 9.29 19.77
N MET A 184 -1.09 8.82 20.39
CA MET A 184 -0.96 7.45 20.86
C MET A 184 -0.28 7.42 22.24
N PRO A 185 -0.97 7.86 23.30
CA PRO A 185 -0.35 8.16 24.59
C PRO A 185 0.21 6.93 25.32
N TYR A 186 -0.29 5.73 24.99
CA TYR A 186 0.16 4.45 25.56
C TYR A 186 1.50 3.96 24.98
N LEU A 187 1.98 4.58 23.89
CA LEU A 187 3.26 4.22 23.24
C LEU A 187 4.47 4.89 23.89
N VAL A 188 4.28 5.95 24.69
CA VAL A 188 5.37 6.79 25.22
C VAL A 188 5.42 6.67 26.74
N ASN A 189 6.60 6.31 27.26
CA ASN A 189 6.86 6.28 28.71
C ASN A 189 6.63 7.68 29.31
N LYS A 190 6.05 7.76 30.52
CA LYS A 190 5.66 9.00 31.22
C LYS A 190 6.75 10.06 31.23
N GLU A 191 8.01 9.66 31.41
CA GLU A 191 9.17 10.56 31.45
C GLU A 191 9.49 11.23 30.08
N ASN A 192 9.05 10.61 28.97
CA ASN A 192 9.33 11.05 27.61
C ASN A 192 8.17 11.84 26.96
N GLN A 193 6.99 11.96 27.60
CA GLN A 193 5.76 12.49 26.97
C GLN A 193 5.86 13.95 26.49
N ASN A 194 6.81 14.72 27.03
CA ASN A 194 7.08 16.11 26.61
C ASN A 194 8.24 16.25 25.59
N ASN A 195 8.96 15.17 25.31
CA ASN A 195 10.10 15.17 24.39
C ASN A 195 9.64 14.91 22.95
N LEU A 196 10.46 15.28 21.98
CA LEU A 196 10.33 14.81 20.60
C LEU A 196 11.00 13.44 20.48
N ALA A 197 10.42 12.55 19.68
CA ALA A 197 11.10 11.38 19.15
C ALA A 197 11.67 11.73 17.77
N TYR A 198 12.88 11.28 17.43
CA TYR A 198 13.46 11.46 16.10
C TYR A 198 13.65 10.14 15.35
N LEU A 199 13.31 10.15 14.07
CA LEU A 199 13.74 9.17 13.09
C LEU A 199 14.97 9.71 12.36
N ASP A 200 16.02 8.91 12.30
CA ASP A 200 17.26 9.24 11.60
C ASP A 200 17.25 8.65 10.19
N PHE A 201 17.44 9.51 9.19
CA PHE A 201 17.50 9.15 7.77
C PHE A 201 18.85 9.49 7.12
N SER A 202 19.91 9.69 7.92
CA SER A 202 21.27 9.99 7.45
C SER A 202 21.86 8.93 6.51
N LYS A 203 21.39 7.68 6.54
CA LYS A 203 21.71 6.66 5.52
C LYS A 203 21.37 7.10 4.09
N TYR A 204 20.34 7.92 3.90
CA TYR A 204 19.93 8.48 2.61
C TYR A 204 20.61 9.82 2.28
N GLN A 205 21.56 10.30 3.10
CA GLN A 205 22.24 11.61 2.90
C GLN A 205 22.86 11.74 1.51
N GLY A 206 23.34 10.64 0.91
CA GLY A 206 23.89 10.64 -0.44
C GLY A 206 22.89 11.13 -1.49
N LEU A 207 21.60 10.82 -1.33
CA LEU A 207 20.54 11.26 -2.23
C LEU A 207 20.23 12.75 -2.04
N PHE A 208 20.07 13.19 -0.78
CA PHE A 208 19.78 14.58 -0.45
C PHE A 208 20.91 15.57 -0.81
N ASN A 209 22.16 15.12 -0.81
CA ASN A 209 23.31 15.93 -1.22
C ASN A 209 23.52 15.99 -2.75
N GLN A 210 22.83 15.15 -3.52
CA GLN A 210 22.87 15.16 -4.99
C GLN A 210 21.85 16.13 -5.61
N VAL A 211 20.90 16.66 -4.83
CA VAL A 211 19.84 17.55 -5.31
C VAL A 211 20.36 18.95 -5.64
N ASP A 212 20.13 19.40 -6.87
CA ASP A 212 20.27 20.79 -7.28
C ASP A 212 19.07 21.61 -6.77
N PHE A 213 19.21 22.10 -5.53
CA PHE A 213 18.21 22.93 -4.87
C PHE A 213 17.87 24.22 -5.63
N LYS A 214 18.72 24.70 -6.54
CA LYS A 214 18.42 25.87 -7.37
C LYS A 214 17.42 25.47 -8.46
N LYS A 215 17.72 24.41 -9.23
CA LYS A 215 16.81 23.91 -10.26
C LYS A 215 15.49 23.38 -9.68
N PHE A 216 15.52 22.78 -8.49
CA PHE A 216 14.29 22.35 -7.80
C PHE A 216 13.41 23.55 -7.44
N ALA A 217 14.01 24.70 -7.07
CA ALA A 217 13.24 25.92 -6.79
C ALA A 217 12.63 26.50 -8.07
N GLU A 218 13.38 26.51 -9.18
CA GLU A 218 12.91 26.94 -10.49
C GLU A 218 11.75 26.05 -10.98
N TYR A 219 11.87 24.72 -10.83
CA TYR A 219 10.81 23.75 -11.13
C TYR A 219 9.55 23.93 -10.27
N VAL A 220 9.70 24.08 -8.94
CA VAL A 220 8.53 24.26 -8.04
C VAL A 220 7.83 25.60 -8.30
N LYS A 221 8.57 26.68 -8.58
CA LYS A 221 7.98 27.96 -8.99
C LYS A 221 7.15 27.82 -10.27
N ALA A 222 7.73 27.25 -11.32
CA ALA A 222 7.04 27.03 -12.59
C ALA A 222 5.81 26.12 -12.43
N SER A 223 5.95 24.99 -11.72
CA SER A 223 4.84 24.08 -11.39
C SER A 223 3.67 24.80 -10.70
N SER A 224 3.95 25.68 -9.73
CA SER A 224 2.90 26.49 -9.07
C SER A 224 2.28 27.56 -9.98
N ALA A 225 3.03 28.03 -10.99
CA ALA A 225 2.58 29.02 -11.95
C ALA A 225 1.62 28.46 -13.01
N VAL A 226 1.79 27.18 -13.39
CA VAL A 226 0.98 26.48 -14.42
C VAL A 226 -0.52 26.73 -14.27
N TYR A 227 -1.07 26.58 -13.06
CA TYR A 227 -2.52 26.69 -12.83
C TYR A 227 -3.10 28.08 -13.17
N TYR A 228 -2.33 29.15 -12.95
CA TYR A 228 -2.71 30.51 -13.37
C TYR A 228 -2.38 30.73 -14.84
N ARG A 229 -1.21 30.25 -15.28
CA ARG A 229 -0.69 30.42 -16.64
C ARG A 229 -1.61 29.78 -17.68
N LEU A 230 -2.29 28.68 -17.35
CA LEU A 230 -3.21 27.96 -18.25
C LEU A 230 -4.67 28.38 -18.14
N ALA A 231 -5.06 29.12 -17.11
CA ALA A 231 -6.46 29.50 -16.90
C ALA A 231 -6.93 30.57 -17.90
N ASP A 232 -8.20 30.45 -18.32
CA ASP A 232 -8.86 31.49 -19.10
C ASP A 232 -8.96 32.82 -18.33
N GLN A 233 -8.91 33.94 -19.03
CA GLN A 233 -8.98 35.27 -18.41
C GLN A 233 -10.27 35.49 -17.60
N ASN A 234 -11.38 34.84 -17.98
CA ASN A 234 -12.65 34.89 -17.24
C ASN A 234 -12.59 34.12 -15.90
N ASN A 235 -11.66 33.18 -15.75
CA ASN A 235 -11.49 32.33 -14.58
C ASN A 235 -10.56 32.95 -13.52
N ILE A 236 -9.81 34.00 -13.86
CA ILE A 236 -9.01 34.80 -12.93
C ILE A 236 -9.73 36.12 -12.65
N GLN A 237 -10.14 36.34 -11.39
CA GLN A 237 -11.02 37.45 -11.03
C GLN A 237 -10.49 38.23 -9.82
N ALA A 238 -10.46 39.57 -9.91
CA ALA A 238 -10.20 40.41 -8.73
C ALA A 238 -11.45 40.42 -7.83
N LEU A 239 -11.27 40.23 -6.52
CA LEU A 239 -12.34 40.26 -5.53
C LEU A 239 -12.27 41.54 -4.68
N SER A 240 -13.41 41.90 -4.08
CA SER A 240 -13.46 42.90 -3.02
C SER A 240 -12.80 42.37 -1.74
N VAL A 241 -12.01 43.22 -1.09
CA VAL A 241 -11.28 42.87 0.15
C VAL A 241 -12.16 43.18 1.36
N SER A 242 -12.57 42.15 2.11
CA SER A 242 -13.44 42.29 3.28
C SER A 242 -12.72 42.91 4.49
N SER A 243 -13.47 43.31 5.51
CA SER A 243 -12.89 43.77 6.78
C SER A 243 -12.03 42.69 7.47
N ALA A 244 -12.37 41.41 7.29
CA ALA A 244 -11.58 40.29 7.83
C ALA A 244 -10.28 40.08 7.04
N ASP A 245 -10.32 40.20 5.71
CA ASP A 245 -9.11 40.12 4.88
C ASP A 245 -8.17 41.31 5.18
N LYS A 246 -8.70 42.53 5.38
CA LYS A 246 -7.90 43.70 5.83
C LYS A 246 -7.26 43.48 7.20
N ALA A 247 -7.97 42.85 8.13
CA ALA A 247 -7.42 42.48 9.44
C ALA A 247 -6.31 41.42 9.34
N ALA A 248 -6.31 40.60 8.28
CA ALA A 248 -5.24 39.67 7.92
C ALA A 248 -4.11 40.32 7.07
N GLY A 249 -4.14 41.65 6.85
CA GLY A 249 -3.11 42.38 6.09
C GLY A 249 -3.29 42.38 4.57
N VAL A 250 -4.39 41.82 4.06
CA VAL A 250 -4.70 41.77 2.62
C VAL A 250 -5.11 43.15 2.10
N VAL A 251 -4.57 43.55 0.95
CA VAL A 251 -4.90 44.80 0.23
C VAL A 251 -5.45 44.56 -1.19
N GLU A 252 -5.10 43.43 -1.82
CA GLU A 252 -5.69 42.94 -3.06
C GLU A 252 -6.08 41.46 -2.89
N LYS A 253 -7.19 41.00 -3.49
CA LYS A 253 -7.59 39.59 -3.47
C LYS A 253 -7.89 39.09 -4.89
N ILE A 254 -7.34 37.94 -5.27
CA ILE A 254 -7.41 37.36 -6.62
C ILE A 254 -7.93 35.93 -6.53
N ARG A 255 -9.03 35.63 -7.23
CA ARG A 255 -9.64 34.29 -7.34
C ARG A 255 -9.22 33.59 -8.63
N LEU A 256 -8.84 32.32 -8.53
CA LEU A 256 -8.80 31.34 -9.60
C LEU A 256 -10.03 30.42 -9.50
N LYS A 257 -10.67 30.14 -10.63
CA LYS A 257 -11.70 29.10 -10.80
C LYS A 257 -11.20 28.06 -11.79
N THR A 258 -11.30 26.78 -11.46
CA THR A 258 -10.97 25.66 -12.35
C THR A 258 -11.68 24.41 -11.81
N SER A 259 -11.22 23.23 -12.20
CA SER A 259 -11.76 21.95 -11.76
C SER A 259 -10.67 21.00 -11.31
N ILE A 260 -11.04 20.02 -10.49
CA ILE A 260 -10.12 19.03 -9.95
C ILE A 260 -9.53 18.17 -11.09
N GLU A 261 -10.33 17.86 -12.11
CA GLU A 261 -9.88 17.11 -13.29
C GLU A 261 -8.85 17.90 -14.12
N GLU A 262 -9.05 19.22 -14.28
CA GLU A 262 -8.07 20.09 -14.94
C GLU A 262 -6.77 20.20 -14.14
N LEU A 263 -6.85 20.43 -12.82
CA LEU A 263 -5.66 20.54 -11.96
C LEU A 263 -4.82 19.26 -11.99
N VAL A 264 -5.46 18.09 -11.86
CA VAL A 264 -4.78 16.79 -11.91
C VAL A 264 -4.13 16.57 -13.28
N LEU A 265 -4.83 16.87 -14.39
CA LEU A 265 -4.24 16.75 -15.73
C LEU A 265 -3.07 17.71 -15.94
N GLN A 266 -3.20 18.98 -15.52
CA GLN A 266 -2.15 19.99 -15.63
C GLN A 266 -0.90 19.59 -14.83
N ALA A 267 -1.06 19.13 -13.58
CA ALA A 267 0.02 18.64 -12.75
C ALA A 267 0.71 17.41 -13.35
N ASN A 268 -0.07 16.42 -13.81
CA ASN A 268 0.46 15.19 -14.39
C ASN A 268 1.22 15.46 -15.70
N LEU A 269 0.65 16.22 -16.64
CA LEU A 269 1.31 16.54 -17.91
C LEU A 269 2.53 17.46 -17.71
N TYR A 270 2.49 18.41 -16.78
CA TYR A 270 3.66 19.26 -16.46
C TYR A 270 4.80 18.44 -15.85
N SER A 271 4.47 17.53 -14.93
CA SER A 271 5.43 16.59 -14.36
C SER A 271 5.96 15.61 -15.41
N LYS A 272 5.16 15.26 -16.42
CA LYS A 272 5.56 14.30 -17.47
C LYS A 272 6.62 14.87 -18.39
N VAL A 273 6.39 16.07 -18.94
CA VAL A 273 7.35 16.72 -19.85
C VAL A 273 8.66 17.11 -19.17
N ASN A 274 8.68 17.15 -17.84
CA ASN A 274 9.86 17.39 -17.02
C ASN A 274 10.37 16.12 -16.30
N GLU A 275 9.91 14.91 -16.61
CA GLU A 275 10.18 13.71 -15.81
C GLU A 275 11.69 13.38 -15.75
N LYS A 276 12.39 13.32 -16.89
CA LYS A 276 13.86 13.17 -16.92
C LYS A 276 14.57 14.41 -16.38
N TYR A 277 14.05 15.62 -16.60
CA TYR A 277 14.68 16.83 -16.05
C TYR A 277 14.69 16.78 -14.51
N LEU A 278 13.56 16.47 -13.89
CA LEU A 278 13.44 16.32 -12.45
C LEU A 278 14.34 15.18 -11.93
N MET A 279 14.30 13.99 -12.55
CA MET A 279 15.09 12.84 -12.08
C MET A 279 16.60 13.03 -12.29
N GLN A 280 17.03 13.39 -13.50
CA GLN A 280 18.44 13.41 -13.92
C GLN A 280 19.11 14.77 -13.69
N SER A 281 18.44 15.88 -14.03
CA SER A 281 19.06 17.21 -13.96
C SER A 281 18.85 17.92 -12.61
N VAL A 282 17.76 17.63 -11.88
CA VAL A 282 17.45 18.24 -10.58
C VAL A 282 17.84 17.33 -9.41
N LEU A 283 17.43 16.06 -9.42
CA LEU A 283 17.67 15.10 -8.34
C LEU A 283 18.96 14.28 -8.55
N ASN A 284 19.54 14.31 -9.76
CA ASN A 284 20.76 13.61 -10.15
C ASN A 284 20.71 12.07 -9.95
N PHE A 285 19.51 11.49 -10.02
CA PHE A 285 19.31 10.06 -10.17
C PHE A 285 19.64 9.64 -11.61
N ASN A 286 20.66 8.80 -11.76
CA ASN A 286 20.91 8.03 -12.97
C ASN A 286 20.60 6.53 -12.69
N GLU A 287 20.58 5.72 -13.75
CA GLU A 287 20.23 4.29 -13.67
C GLU A 287 21.12 3.53 -12.67
N LYS A 288 22.42 3.82 -12.63
CA LYS A 288 23.37 3.20 -11.69
C LYS A 288 23.11 3.57 -10.23
N SER A 289 22.53 4.74 -9.96
CA SER A 289 22.07 5.12 -8.61
C SER A 289 20.83 4.32 -8.18
N LEU A 290 19.96 3.93 -9.11
CA LEU A 290 18.79 3.07 -8.85
C LEU A 290 19.19 1.61 -8.65
N GLU A 291 20.06 1.07 -9.50
CA GLU A 291 20.67 -0.26 -9.34
C GLU A 291 21.34 -0.40 -7.97
N LYS A 292 22.13 0.62 -7.57
CA LYS A 292 22.78 0.62 -6.26
C LYS A 292 21.79 0.66 -5.11
N LEU A 293 20.72 1.46 -5.19
CA LEU A 293 19.69 1.51 -4.14
C LEU A 293 19.03 0.14 -3.92
N VAL A 294 18.68 -0.56 -5.00
CA VAL A 294 18.12 -1.92 -4.91
C VAL A 294 19.15 -2.91 -4.35
N THR A 295 20.41 -2.81 -4.77
CA THR A 295 21.49 -3.69 -4.28
C THR A 295 21.78 -3.49 -2.79
N ASP A 296 21.74 -2.24 -2.30
CA ASP A 296 21.95 -1.91 -0.90
C ASP A 296 20.74 -2.28 -0.03
N GLU A 297 19.50 -2.22 -0.55
CA GLU A 297 18.30 -2.75 0.14
C GLU A 297 18.33 -4.29 0.27
N VAL A 298 18.74 -5.01 -0.78
CA VAL A 298 18.85 -6.49 -0.75
C VAL A 298 19.86 -6.93 0.32
N LYS A 299 21.04 -6.29 0.38
CA LYS A 299 22.08 -6.62 1.38
C LYS A 299 21.67 -6.29 2.83
N ALA A 300 20.84 -5.27 3.03
CA ALA A 300 20.32 -4.94 4.36
C ALA A 300 19.30 -6.00 4.88
N SER A 301 18.68 -6.78 3.98
CA SER A 301 17.73 -7.84 4.34
C SER A 301 18.38 -8.99 5.11
N GLU A 302 19.62 -9.35 4.75
CA GLU A 302 20.26 -10.60 5.17
C GLU A 302 20.75 -10.61 6.63
N GLN A 303 20.85 -9.45 7.29
CA GLN A 303 21.56 -9.30 8.57
C GLN A 303 20.68 -9.18 9.84
N SER A 304 19.35 -9.28 9.74
CA SER A 304 18.43 -8.76 10.78
C SER A 304 17.72 -9.78 11.70
N LYS A 305 18.09 -11.07 11.67
CA LYS A 305 17.39 -12.13 12.43
C LYS A 305 17.84 -12.30 13.89
N SER A 306 17.25 -11.60 14.88
CA SER A 306 17.12 -12.10 16.28
C SER A 306 16.16 -11.31 17.19
N ASN A 307 15.61 -12.00 18.21
CA ASN A 307 15.12 -11.54 19.52
C ASN A 307 13.77 -10.77 19.73
N HIS A 308 12.71 -11.58 19.95
CA HIS A 308 11.90 -11.67 21.21
C HIS A 308 10.62 -10.81 21.51
N LYS A 309 9.47 -11.51 21.40
CA LYS A 309 8.56 -12.01 22.50
C LYS A 309 7.74 -11.05 23.42
N LEU A 310 6.63 -11.58 23.98
CA LEU A 310 5.64 -10.99 24.93
C LEU A 310 4.57 -10.11 24.24
N GLU A 311 3.25 -10.26 24.42
CA GLU A 311 2.36 -11.14 25.23
C GLU A 311 0.88 -10.98 24.70
N HIS A 312 -0.20 -11.68 25.06
CA HIS A 312 -0.51 -13.00 25.68
C HIS A 312 -2.06 -13.12 25.79
N LYS A 313 -2.72 -14.22 25.34
CA LYS A 313 -4.11 -14.55 25.79
C LYS A 313 -4.48 -16.02 25.62
N ASP A 314 -5.22 -16.58 26.58
CA ASP A 314 -5.67 -17.99 26.62
C ASP A 314 -4.54 -19.02 26.35
N ALA A 315 -3.63 -19.07 27.33
CA ALA A 315 -2.27 -19.62 27.30
C ALA A 315 -2.04 -21.04 26.75
N ALA A 316 -3.07 -21.89 26.62
CA ALA A 316 -2.94 -23.26 26.10
C ALA A 316 -3.35 -23.42 24.64
N ASP A 317 -4.05 -22.44 24.07
CA ASP A 317 -4.35 -22.34 22.65
C ASP A 317 -3.43 -21.32 21.94
N ASP A 318 -2.91 -20.32 22.65
CA ASP A 318 -1.85 -19.41 22.17
C ASP A 318 -0.46 -20.08 22.22
N ALA A 319 0.01 -20.53 21.05
CA ALA A 319 1.32 -21.14 20.85
C ALA A 319 2.49 -20.22 21.25
N SER A 320 2.33 -18.91 21.11
CA SER A 320 3.36 -17.92 21.45
C SER A 320 3.61 -17.97 22.95
N VAL A 321 2.54 -17.94 23.75
CA VAL A 321 2.59 -18.02 25.21
C VAL A 321 3.27 -19.29 25.69
N VAL A 322 2.93 -20.45 25.12
CA VAL A 322 3.60 -21.71 25.50
C VAL A 322 5.10 -21.69 25.18
N SER A 323 5.50 -21.10 24.06
CA SER A 323 6.91 -20.89 23.73
C SER A 323 7.62 -19.96 24.74
N GLN A 324 6.91 -19.02 25.38
CA GLN A 324 7.47 -18.19 26.46
C GLN A 324 7.60 -18.98 27.76
N GLN A 325 6.56 -19.73 28.15
CA GLN A 325 6.57 -20.56 29.36
C GLN A 325 7.66 -21.64 29.28
N LEU A 326 7.84 -22.27 28.11
CA LEU A 326 8.95 -23.17 27.85
C LEU A 326 10.31 -22.47 28.03
N TYR A 327 10.51 -21.29 27.42
CA TYR A 327 11.76 -20.53 27.53
C TYR A 327 12.16 -20.21 28.97
N HIS A 328 11.22 -19.70 29.78
CA HIS A 328 11.50 -19.42 31.19
C HIS A 328 11.78 -20.70 32.01
N LEU A 329 11.09 -21.81 31.71
CA LEU A 329 11.40 -23.09 32.35
C LEU A 329 12.79 -23.61 31.97
N VAL A 330 13.18 -23.50 30.70
CA VAL A 330 14.49 -23.95 30.19
C VAL A 330 15.64 -23.13 30.78
N ASN A 331 15.57 -21.79 30.71
CA ASN A 331 16.61 -20.92 31.29
C ASN A 331 16.80 -21.20 32.79
N LYS A 332 15.70 -21.35 33.54
CA LYS A 332 15.75 -21.68 34.97
C LYS A 332 16.32 -23.07 35.24
N HIS A 333 15.97 -24.07 34.43
CA HIS A 333 16.47 -25.45 34.55
C HIS A 333 17.97 -25.57 34.20
N PHE A 334 18.50 -24.64 33.43
CA PHE A 334 19.95 -24.53 33.15
C PHE A 334 20.69 -23.46 33.98
N GLY A 335 20.00 -22.75 34.90
CA GLY A 335 20.63 -21.79 35.81
C GLY A 335 21.11 -20.49 35.14
N VAL A 336 20.40 -19.98 34.14
CA VAL A 336 20.75 -18.78 33.35
C VAL A 336 20.07 -17.49 33.88
N ASP A 337 19.41 -17.57 35.04
CA ASP A 337 18.94 -16.41 35.79
C ASP A 337 19.94 -16.10 36.92
N ASP A 338 20.60 -14.94 36.90
CA ASP A 338 21.50 -14.49 37.97
C ASP A 338 20.73 -14.17 39.27
N GLU A 339 20.67 -15.13 40.20
CA GLU A 339 20.89 -14.80 41.62
C GLU A 339 22.40 -14.93 41.92
N GLU A 340 22.90 -14.13 42.86
CA GLU A 340 24.33 -13.80 42.98
C GLU A 340 25.26 -15.01 43.27
N ASP A 341 26.45 -14.96 42.66
CA ASP A 341 27.80 -15.20 43.23
C ASP A 341 28.64 -16.47 42.87
N TYR A 342 29.93 -16.22 42.61
CA TYR A 342 31.14 -17.09 42.54
C TYR A 342 31.37 -18.18 41.44
N ALA A 343 32.28 -17.85 40.51
CA ALA A 343 33.58 -18.53 40.21
C ALA A 343 33.62 -19.95 39.57
N ALA A 344 34.66 -20.35 38.82
CA ALA A 344 35.73 -19.63 38.07
C ALA A 344 36.54 -20.64 37.20
N GLU A 345 37.16 -20.15 36.10
CA GLU A 345 38.21 -20.83 35.29
C GLU A 345 37.80 -22.18 34.64
N SER A 346 38.48 -22.79 33.66
CA SER A 346 39.69 -22.49 32.85
C SER A 346 39.42 -22.97 31.40
N ASP A 347 39.66 -22.22 30.32
CA ASP A 347 40.95 -21.83 29.69
C ASP A 347 41.49 -22.86 28.66
N GLU A 348 42.32 -22.39 27.71
CA GLU A 348 43.04 -23.11 26.64
C GLU A 348 42.23 -23.82 25.50
N ASP A 349 42.74 -24.00 24.26
CA ASP A 349 43.68 -23.23 23.38
C ASP A 349 43.67 -23.85 21.94
N ILE A 350 44.39 -23.25 20.96
CA ILE A 350 44.82 -23.77 19.63
C ILE A 350 43.69 -24.00 18.60
N ALA A 351 43.58 -23.36 17.41
CA ALA A 351 44.43 -22.60 16.47
C ALA A 351 44.89 -23.35 15.19
N ASP A 352 44.84 -22.63 14.05
CA ASP A 352 45.45 -22.92 12.73
C ASP A 352 44.91 -24.16 11.95
N ALA A 353 45.07 -24.33 10.62
CA ALA A 353 45.72 -23.49 9.59
C ALA A 353 45.18 -23.82 8.16
N THR A 354 45.23 -22.85 7.23
CA THR A 354 45.48 -23.03 5.75
C THR A 354 44.49 -23.91 4.91
N GLN A 355 44.42 -23.91 3.56
CA GLN A 355 45.09 -23.16 2.47
C GLN A 355 44.20 -23.12 1.19
N GLU A 356 44.56 -22.23 0.25
CA GLU A 356 44.57 -22.32 -1.24
C GLU A 356 43.87 -23.48 -2.02
N ALA A 357 43.41 -23.33 -3.28
CA ALA A 357 43.19 -22.19 -4.19
C ALA A 357 42.58 -22.67 -5.54
N THR A 358 42.33 -21.75 -6.51
CA THR A 358 42.21 -21.95 -7.99
C THR A 358 41.05 -22.82 -8.54
N ASP A 359 40.55 -22.67 -9.78
CA ASP A 359 40.55 -21.59 -10.80
C ASP A 359 39.49 -21.92 -11.89
N ALA A 360 39.17 -20.95 -12.76
CA ALA A 360 38.51 -21.07 -14.08
C ALA A 360 37.02 -21.53 -14.10
N ASP A 361 36.11 -20.97 -14.91
CA ASP A 361 36.11 -20.63 -16.36
C ASP A 361 36.13 -21.88 -17.27
N GLU A 362 35.46 -21.94 -18.43
CA GLU A 362 34.45 -21.09 -19.08
C GLU A 362 33.85 -21.91 -20.25
N TYR A 363 32.53 -21.93 -20.45
CA TYR A 363 31.86 -22.28 -21.73
C TYR A 363 30.39 -21.82 -21.72
N ALA A 364 29.70 -21.52 -22.82
CA ALA A 364 30.04 -20.92 -24.12
C ALA A 364 28.69 -20.71 -24.87
N THR A 365 28.59 -19.73 -25.78
CA THR A 365 27.35 -19.36 -26.49
C THR A 365 27.27 -19.90 -27.92
N GLU A 366 26.09 -20.37 -28.34
CA GLU A 366 25.55 -20.44 -29.72
C GLU A 366 24.03 -20.71 -29.53
N ASP A 367 23.03 -19.92 -29.95
CA ASP A 367 22.77 -19.00 -31.10
C ASP A 367 22.08 -19.71 -32.30
N GLU A 368 21.45 -18.92 -33.20
CA GLU A 368 20.54 -19.28 -34.31
C GLU A 368 19.11 -19.76 -33.94
N ALA A 369 18.05 -19.47 -34.73
CA ALA A 369 17.91 -18.50 -35.84
C ALA A 369 16.44 -18.11 -36.14
N VAL A 370 16.31 -17.00 -36.86
CA VAL A 370 15.09 -16.29 -37.30
C VAL A 370 14.18 -17.11 -38.24
N VAL A 371 12.85 -16.95 -38.12
CA VAL A 371 11.92 -16.98 -39.27
C VAL A 371 10.94 -15.82 -39.16
N ALA A 372 10.66 -15.14 -40.29
CA ALA A 372 9.76 -13.98 -40.34
C ALA A 372 8.75 -14.11 -41.49
N SER A 373 7.53 -13.59 -41.31
CA SER A 373 6.57 -13.39 -42.41
C SER A 373 5.48 -12.36 -42.10
N ALA A 374 5.29 -11.43 -43.05
CA ALA A 374 4.08 -10.64 -43.31
C ALA A 374 3.48 -9.77 -42.18
N ALA A 375 3.54 -8.46 -42.39
CA ALA A 375 2.56 -7.51 -41.86
C ALA A 375 1.47 -7.23 -42.91
N ASP A 376 0.26 -6.91 -42.46
CA ASP A 376 -0.80 -6.25 -43.23
C ASP A 376 -1.61 -5.38 -42.25
N ASP A 377 -2.17 -4.25 -42.70
CA ASP A 377 -2.73 -3.20 -41.84
C ASP A 377 -4.08 -3.57 -41.17
N ALA A 378 -4.18 -3.40 -39.84
CA ALA A 378 -5.42 -3.58 -39.09
C ALA A 378 -5.52 -2.74 -37.77
N GLU A 379 -5.16 -1.45 -37.78
CA GLU A 379 -5.26 -0.56 -36.59
C GLU A 379 -6.72 -0.22 -36.17
N GLN A 380 -7.52 -1.22 -35.76
CA GLN A 380 -8.80 -1.00 -35.07
C GLN A 380 -9.27 -2.23 -34.25
N GLU A 381 -8.41 -2.80 -33.41
CA GLU A 381 -8.70 -3.96 -32.56
C GLU A 381 -9.61 -3.66 -31.34
N GLY A 382 -10.83 -3.18 -31.57
CA GLY A 382 -11.78 -2.98 -30.47
C GLY A 382 -13.13 -2.39 -30.84
N LEU A 383 -14.12 -2.61 -29.97
CA LEU A 383 -15.45 -2.04 -30.12
C LEU A 383 -15.45 -0.52 -29.93
N SER A 384 -16.33 0.19 -30.64
CA SER A 384 -16.63 1.59 -30.32
C SER A 384 -17.58 1.71 -29.12
N ALA A 385 -17.55 2.87 -28.46
CA ALA A 385 -18.53 3.21 -27.42
C ALA A 385 -20.00 3.20 -27.89
N ALA A 386 -20.25 3.20 -29.21
CA ALA A 386 -21.59 3.02 -29.77
C ALA A 386 -21.98 1.53 -29.75
N GLN A 387 -21.14 0.66 -30.32
CA GLN A 387 -21.36 -0.79 -30.33
C GLN A 387 -21.49 -1.37 -28.90
N CYS A 388 -20.69 -0.87 -27.94
CA CYS A 388 -20.84 -1.23 -26.53
C CYS A 388 -22.22 -0.91 -25.94
N ARG A 389 -22.92 0.14 -26.41
CA ARG A 389 -24.30 0.43 -25.99
C ARG A 389 -25.33 -0.42 -26.73
N GLU A 390 -25.02 -0.87 -27.94
CA GLU A 390 -25.88 -1.78 -28.71
C GLU A 390 -25.90 -3.19 -28.08
N LEU A 391 -24.80 -3.65 -27.47
CA LEU A 391 -24.70 -4.92 -26.74
C LEU A 391 -25.76 -5.10 -25.63
N TYR A 392 -26.26 -4.01 -25.03
CA TYR A 392 -27.37 -4.08 -24.06
C TYR A 392 -28.61 -4.81 -24.61
N ASN A 393 -28.86 -4.72 -25.92
CA ASN A 393 -29.99 -5.37 -26.58
C ASN A 393 -29.65 -6.77 -27.12
N ALA A 394 -28.41 -7.24 -26.98
CA ALA A 394 -27.97 -8.51 -27.51
C ALA A 394 -28.48 -9.69 -26.65
N THR A 395 -29.04 -10.70 -27.32
CA THR A 395 -29.56 -11.91 -26.66
C THR A 395 -28.45 -12.85 -26.18
N GLN A 396 -27.26 -12.73 -26.75
CA GLN A 396 -26.01 -13.38 -26.36
C GLN A 396 -24.88 -12.36 -26.52
N MET A 397 -23.86 -12.40 -25.66
CA MET A 397 -22.70 -11.50 -25.70
C MET A 397 -21.42 -12.31 -25.50
N THR A 398 -20.39 -12.00 -26.27
CA THR A 398 -19.01 -12.51 -26.14
C THR A 398 -18.39 -11.96 -24.84
N TYR A 399 -17.76 -12.82 -24.04
CA TYR A 399 -17.38 -12.47 -22.67
C TYR A 399 -16.33 -11.34 -22.61
N GLY A 400 -15.32 -11.36 -23.47
CA GLY A 400 -14.31 -10.30 -23.48
C GLY A 400 -14.79 -9.00 -24.11
N ASP A 401 -15.83 -9.02 -24.95
CA ASP A 401 -16.51 -7.79 -25.40
C ASP A 401 -17.24 -7.10 -24.23
N VAL A 402 -17.87 -7.88 -23.34
CA VAL A 402 -18.46 -7.37 -22.09
C VAL A 402 -17.39 -6.69 -21.24
N GLN A 403 -16.25 -7.35 -21.02
CA GLN A 403 -15.14 -6.80 -20.24
C GLN A 403 -14.54 -5.56 -20.90
N TYR A 404 -14.27 -5.60 -22.20
CA TYR A 404 -13.73 -4.48 -22.99
C TYR A 404 -14.63 -3.23 -22.91
N CYS A 405 -15.95 -3.41 -22.92
CA CYS A 405 -16.89 -2.31 -22.76
C CYS A 405 -16.89 -1.70 -21.34
N GLU A 406 -16.67 -2.48 -20.29
CA GLU A 406 -16.52 -1.97 -18.92
C GLU A 406 -15.12 -1.36 -18.68
N SER A 407 -14.04 -1.96 -19.19
CA SER A 407 -12.65 -1.51 -19.01
C SER A 407 -12.35 -0.20 -19.76
N ILE A 408 -12.62 -0.15 -21.07
CA ILE A 408 -12.29 1.01 -21.92
C ILE A 408 -13.29 2.15 -21.74
N TYR A 409 -14.59 1.84 -21.61
CA TYR A 409 -15.64 2.86 -21.64
C TYR A 409 -16.44 3.02 -20.33
N GLY A 410 -16.32 2.12 -19.37
CA GLY A 410 -17.16 2.10 -18.17
C GLY A 410 -18.61 1.68 -18.44
N ILE A 411 -18.88 1.03 -19.58
CA ILE A 411 -20.22 0.63 -20.01
C ILE A 411 -20.53 -0.77 -19.49
N ASP A 412 -21.29 -0.81 -18.40
CA ASP A 412 -21.93 -2.03 -17.89
C ASP A 412 -23.08 -2.43 -18.83
N VAL A 413 -22.78 -3.33 -19.75
CA VAL A 413 -23.74 -3.80 -20.77
C VAL A 413 -24.91 -4.60 -20.19
N PHE A 414 -24.92 -4.92 -18.89
CA PHE A 414 -26.03 -5.60 -18.23
C PHE A 414 -27.02 -4.63 -17.55
N ASN A 415 -26.64 -3.36 -17.33
CA ASN A 415 -27.46 -2.38 -16.62
C ASN A 415 -27.68 -1.09 -17.44
N SER A 416 -28.92 -0.81 -17.82
CA SER A 416 -29.31 0.37 -18.64
C SER A 416 -29.30 1.72 -17.91
N ALA A 417 -28.87 1.76 -16.65
CA ALA A 417 -28.55 3.02 -15.99
C ALA A 417 -27.12 3.41 -16.37
N ASP A 418 -26.96 4.47 -17.18
CA ASP A 418 -25.64 5.07 -17.51
C ASP A 418 -24.82 5.27 -16.22
N LYS A 419 -23.87 4.36 -15.96
CA LYS A 419 -22.85 4.56 -14.93
C LYS A 419 -22.12 5.85 -15.27
N THR A 420 -22.20 6.84 -14.37
CA THR A 420 -21.46 8.11 -14.53
C THR A 420 -19.97 7.76 -14.72
N PRO A 421 -19.26 8.31 -15.73
CA PRO A 421 -17.93 7.84 -16.09
C PRO A 421 -17.00 7.90 -14.88
N SER A 422 -16.50 6.74 -14.47
CA SER A 422 -15.87 6.61 -13.17
C SER A 422 -14.59 7.44 -13.06
N PHE A 423 -14.15 7.74 -11.84
CA PHE A 423 -12.80 8.23 -11.59
C PHE A 423 -11.73 7.37 -12.30
N ILE A 424 -11.90 6.04 -12.31
CA ILE A 424 -11.02 5.11 -13.05
C ILE A 424 -11.08 5.35 -14.57
N THR A 425 -12.29 5.45 -15.15
CA THR A 425 -12.52 5.71 -16.58
C THR A 425 -12.08 7.12 -17.01
N THR A 426 -11.95 8.04 -16.05
CA THR A 426 -11.36 9.36 -16.28
C THR A 426 -9.83 9.22 -16.30
N ILE A 427 -9.22 8.57 -15.30
CA ILE A 427 -7.76 8.33 -15.25
C ILE A 427 -7.24 7.65 -16.52
N SER A 428 -7.90 6.59 -17.02
CA SER A 428 -7.46 5.91 -18.25
C SER A 428 -7.47 6.83 -19.49
N LYS A 429 -8.45 7.74 -19.59
CA LYS A 429 -8.49 8.77 -20.64
C LYS A 429 -7.38 9.80 -20.48
N LEU A 430 -7.06 10.22 -19.25
CA LEU A 430 -5.94 11.14 -19.00
C LEU A 430 -4.57 10.49 -19.35
N GLN A 431 -4.40 9.19 -19.11
CA GLN A 431 -3.20 8.43 -19.53
C GLN A 431 -3.01 8.41 -21.06
N SER A 432 -4.09 8.44 -21.84
CA SER A 432 -3.98 8.55 -23.31
C SER A 432 -3.33 9.86 -23.76
N VAL A 433 -3.54 10.95 -23.03
CA VAL A 433 -2.88 12.25 -23.28
C VAL A 433 -1.45 12.26 -22.74
N GLU A 434 -1.16 11.55 -21.65
CA GLU A 434 0.22 11.40 -21.13
C GLU A 434 1.15 10.79 -22.21
N LYS A 435 0.69 9.80 -22.98
CA LYS A 435 1.45 9.23 -24.11
C LYS A 435 1.81 10.29 -25.16
N ILE A 436 0.93 11.26 -25.43
CA ILE A 436 1.17 12.37 -26.38
C ILE A 436 2.20 13.36 -25.83
N PHE A 437 2.23 13.58 -24.51
CA PHE A 437 3.16 14.51 -23.87
C PHE A 437 4.54 13.88 -23.58
N ALA A 438 4.66 12.56 -23.49
CA ALA A 438 5.92 11.85 -23.24
C ALA A 438 7.04 12.18 -24.26
N VAL A 439 6.71 12.57 -25.50
CA VAL A 439 7.71 12.92 -26.54
C VAL A 439 8.46 14.24 -26.27
N TYR A 440 7.96 15.09 -25.35
CA TYR A 440 8.60 16.34 -24.96
C TYR A 440 9.54 16.17 -23.75
N ASP A 441 9.53 15.00 -23.10
CA ASP A 441 10.42 14.67 -21.99
C ASP A 441 11.84 14.34 -22.49
N GLN A 442 12.62 15.41 -22.72
CA GLN A 442 13.93 15.38 -23.38
C GLN A 442 15.09 15.75 -22.43
N ASN A 443 14.89 15.61 -21.11
CA ASN A 443 15.81 16.09 -20.07
C ASN A 443 16.18 17.59 -20.24
N GLN A 444 15.22 18.41 -20.66
CA GLN A 444 15.31 19.86 -20.70
C GLN A 444 14.22 20.46 -19.82
N PHE A 445 14.50 21.61 -19.18
CA PHE A 445 13.50 22.27 -18.35
C PHE A 445 12.43 22.91 -19.23
N ILE A 446 11.18 22.49 -19.04
CA ILE A 446 10.02 23.11 -19.66
C ILE A 446 9.33 23.93 -18.56
N ASP A 447 9.47 25.25 -18.66
CA ASP A 447 8.82 26.22 -17.76
C ASP A 447 7.31 26.34 -18.05
N ASP A 448 6.62 27.16 -17.26
CA ASP A 448 5.18 27.38 -17.38
C ASP A 448 4.77 28.06 -18.71
N HIS A 449 5.65 28.85 -19.32
CA HIS A 449 5.40 29.49 -20.62
C HIS A 449 5.57 28.51 -21.79
N ALA A 450 6.64 27.70 -21.79
CA ALA A 450 6.85 26.63 -22.75
C ALA A 450 5.76 25.56 -22.63
N PHE A 451 5.35 25.21 -21.40
CA PHE A 451 4.24 24.29 -21.18
C PHE A 451 2.90 24.85 -21.68
N LYS A 452 2.63 26.16 -21.54
CA LYS A 452 1.44 26.80 -22.14
C LYS A 452 1.38 26.63 -23.65
N ALA A 453 2.52 26.70 -24.35
CA ALA A 453 2.58 26.44 -25.79
C ALA A 453 2.22 24.98 -26.14
N LEU A 454 2.67 24.00 -25.34
CA LEU A 454 2.30 22.59 -25.51
C LEU A 454 0.82 22.32 -25.18
N TRP A 455 0.29 22.94 -24.12
CA TRP A 455 -1.12 22.84 -23.73
C TRP A 455 -2.07 23.39 -24.81
N ILE A 456 -1.72 24.53 -25.41
CA ILE A 456 -2.49 25.10 -26.54
C ILE A 456 -2.35 24.23 -27.79
N LYS A 457 -1.16 23.67 -28.07
CA LYS A 457 -0.92 22.77 -29.22
C LYS A 457 -1.82 21.53 -29.20
N HIS A 458 -2.04 20.93 -28.03
CA HIS A 458 -2.80 19.68 -27.84
C HIS A 458 -4.18 19.91 -27.19
N GLN A 459 -4.76 21.10 -27.37
CA GLN A 459 -5.99 21.50 -26.69
C GLN A 459 -7.20 20.63 -27.10
N ALA A 460 -7.23 20.09 -28.32
CA ALA A 460 -8.33 19.22 -28.78
C ALA A 460 -8.31 17.85 -28.08
N GLU A 461 -7.12 17.28 -27.93
CA GLU A 461 -6.84 16.01 -27.26
C GLU A 461 -7.13 16.11 -25.76
N ILE A 462 -6.70 17.21 -25.14
CA ILE A 462 -6.99 17.55 -23.74
C ILE A 462 -8.49 17.66 -23.48
N GLN A 463 -9.24 18.39 -24.31
CA GLN A 463 -10.70 18.53 -24.14
C GLN A 463 -11.48 17.26 -24.51
N LYS A 464 -10.89 16.33 -25.28
CA LYS A 464 -11.44 14.99 -25.54
C LYS A 464 -11.28 14.04 -24.34
N ALA A 465 -10.22 14.22 -23.55
CA ALA A 465 -9.94 13.38 -22.37
C ALA A 465 -10.64 13.88 -21.08
N LEU A 466 -10.77 15.19 -20.90
CA LEU A 466 -11.49 15.78 -19.76
C LEU A 466 -13.02 15.56 -19.89
N PRO A 467 -13.77 15.43 -18.77
CA PRO A 467 -15.23 15.43 -18.79
C PRO A 467 -15.82 16.73 -19.37
N PRO A 468 -17.11 16.76 -19.78
CA PRO A 468 -17.82 18.00 -20.07
C PRO A 468 -17.76 18.99 -18.89
N ILE A 469 -17.67 20.30 -19.16
CA ILE A 469 -17.43 21.34 -18.14
C ILE A 469 -18.52 21.34 -17.05
N ASP A 470 -19.77 21.08 -17.42
CA ASP A 470 -20.93 20.93 -16.54
C ASP A 470 -20.85 19.72 -15.58
N LYS A 471 -19.91 18.79 -15.83
CA LYS A 471 -19.68 17.57 -15.04
C LYS A 471 -18.30 17.56 -14.36
N ARG A 472 -17.51 18.62 -14.49
CA ARG A 472 -16.22 18.77 -13.79
C ARG A 472 -16.44 19.20 -12.34
N ASN A 473 -15.62 18.70 -11.43
CA ASN A 473 -15.73 18.97 -10.00
C ASN A 473 -15.08 20.33 -9.67
N PRO A 474 -15.83 21.33 -9.16
CA PRO A 474 -15.35 22.70 -9.09
C PRO A 474 -14.32 22.92 -7.98
N PHE A 475 -13.26 23.63 -8.32
CA PHE A 475 -12.21 24.06 -7.42
C PHE A 475 -12.02 25.58 -7.49
N VAL A 476 -11.89 26.21 -6.32
CA VAL A 476 -11.64 27.65 -6.18
C VAL A 476 -10.43 27.87 -5.28
N MET A 477 -9.50 28.73 -5.72
CA MET A 477 -8.38 29.21 -4.91
C MET A 477 -8.36 30.74 -4.91
N ASP A 478 -8.46 31.35 -3.74
CA ASP A 478 -8.26 32.80 -3.56
C ASP A 478 -6.88 33.07 -2.97
N VAL A 479 -6.17 34.06 -3.52
CA VAL A 479 -4.95 34.63 -2.94
C VAL A 479 -5.25 36.03 -2.42
N GLY A 480 -4.98 36.28 -1.14
CA GLY A 480 -4.91 37.61 -0.54
C GLY A 480 -3.46 38.10 -0.51
N LEU A 481 -3.20 39.21 -1.20
CA LEU A 481 -1.89 39.84 -1.34
C LEU A 481 -1.73 41.00 -0.35
N ASP A 482 -0.52 41.17 0.20
CA ASP A 482 -0.14 42.34 1.01
C ASP A 482 0.31 43.53 0.15
N ALA A 483 0.64 44.65 0.81
CA ALA A 483 1.14 45.87 0.15
C ALA A 483 2.54 45.73 -0.49
N GLN A 484 3.20 44.57 -0.35
CA GLN A 484 4.43 44.21 -1.06
C GLN A 484 4.15 43.21 -2.21
N GLY A 485 2.89 42.85 -2.46
CA GLY A 485 2.47 41.92 -3.50
C GLY A 485 2.70 40.44 -3.15
N ARG A 486 2.96 40.10 -1.88
CA ARG A 486 3.20 38.73 -1.41
C ARG A 486 1.89 38.09 -0.96
N ALA A 487 1.73 36.78 -1.14
CA ALA A 487 0.61 36.06 -0.54
C ALA A 487 0.73 36.10 0.99
N VAL A 488 -0.31 36.59 1.66
CA VAL A 488 -0.46 36.54 3.12
C VAL A 488 -1.69 35.74 3.57
N LYS A 489 -2.55 35.40 2.61
CA LYS A 489 -3.71 34.52 2.79
C LYS A 489 -3.95 33.72 1.51
N LEU A 490 -4.28 32.45 1.65
CA LEU A 490 -4.68 31.52 0.59
C LEU A 490 -5.93 30.79 1.08
N ASP A 491 -7.06 30.93 0.39
CA ASP A 491 -8.29 30.17 0.66
C ASP A 491 -8.51 29.12 -0.43
N TYR A 492 -8.82 27.88 -0.05
CA TYR A 492 -9.09 26.75 -0.94
C TYR A 492 -10.50 26.21 -0.69
N ASP A 493 -11.30 26.04 -1.74
CA ASP A 493 -12.62 25.40 -1.70
C ASP A 493 -12.69 24.31 -2.78
N LEU A 494 -12.58 23.06 -2.34
CA LEU A 494 -12.54 21.86 -3.17
C LEU A 494 -13.84 21.09 -2.97
N ASN A 495 -14.56 20.81 -4.05
CA ASN A 495 -15.83 20.09 -4.02
C ASN A 495 -15.74 18.90 -4.97
N TYR A 496 -15.72 17.68 -4.43
CA TYR A 496 -15.56 16.46 -5.20
C TYR A 496 -16.71 15.47 -4.96
N ALA A 497 -17.47 15.17 -6.00
CA ALA A 497 -18.49 14.12 -5.99
C ALA A 497 -17.89 12.77 -6.40
N LEU A 498 -18.27 11.71 -5.69
CA LEU A 498 -17.99 10.31 -6.00
C LEU A 498 -19.33 9.56 -6.12
N PRO A 499 -20.00 9.64 -7.29
CA PRO A 499 -21.33 9.05 -7.51
C PRO A 499 -21.37 7.54 -7.27
N GLU A 500 -20.27 6.83 -7.54
CA GLU A 500 -20.11 5.39 -7.35
C GLU A 500 -20.18 5.00 -5.87
N LEU A 501 -19.67 5.90 -5.00
CA LEU A 501 -19.70 5.76 -3.55
C LEU A 501 -20.90 6.50 -2.92
N LYS A 502 -21.80 7.08 -3.73
CA LYS A 502 -22.95 7.87 -3.28
C LYS A 502 -22.56 8.92 -2.24
N SER A 503 -21.47 9.63 -2.51
CA SER A 503 -20.87 10.56 -1.55
C SER A 503 -20.30 11.80 -2.23
N SER A 504 -20.15 12.87 -1.46
CA SER A 504 -19.39 14.06 -1.87
C SER A 504 -18.54 14.59 -0.73
N PHE A 505 -17.37 15.10 -1.08
CA PHE A 505 -16.36 15.63 -0.18
C PHE A 505 -16.19 17.12 -0.48
N ASN A 506 -16.61 17.97 0.46
CA ASN A 506 -16.20 19.37 0.48
C ASN A 506 -15.01 19.52 1.44
N ILE A 507 -13.88 19.97 0.91
CA ILE A 507 -12.70 20.33 1.70
C ILE A 507 -12.52 21.84 1.58
N LYS A 508 -12.55 22.53 2.72
CA LYS A 508 -12.19 23.94 2.80
C LYS A 508 -10.95 24.07 3.66
N ALA A 509 -9.93 24.72 3.12
CA ALA A 509 -8.68 25.00 3.82
C ALA A 509 -8.32 26.48 3.67
N ASP A 510 -7.76 27.09 4.71
CA ASP A 510 -7.04 28.35 4.60
C ASP A 510 -5.55 28.16 4.95
N MET A 511 -4.71 29.06 4.44
CA MET A 511 -3.31 29.24 4.85
C MET A 511 -2.97 30.73 4.90
N TYR A 512 -2.60 31.22 6.06
CA TYR A 512 -1.98 32.53 6.27
C TYR A 512 -0.47 32.38 6.23
N VAL A 513 0.20 33.27 5.51
CA VAL A 513 1.67 33.32 5.41
C VAL A 513 2.14 34.66 5.98
N SER A 514 3.17 34.63 6.81
CA SER A 514 3.61 35.76 7.64
C SER A 514 5.11 35.70 7.93
N ASN A 515 5.64 36.74 8.58
CA ASN A 515 7.04 36.80 9.05
C ASN A 515 8.09 36.47 7.96
N TYR A 516 7.81 36.82 6.71
CA TYR A 516 8.73 36.72 5.57
C TYR A 516 10.14 37.26 5.90
N GLY A 517 11.13 36.38 5.85
CA GLY A 517 12.54 36.62 6.17
C GLY A 517 12.87 36.70 7.67
N LYS A 518 11.90 36.45 8.56
CA LYS A 518 11.97 36.58 10.03
C LYS A 518 11.11 35.52 10.76
N ALA A 519 11.00 34.32 10.19
CA ALA A 519 10.19 33.24 10.74
C ALA A 519 10.54 32.90 12.21
N THR A 520 9.56 32.37 12.92
CA THR A 520 9.65 31.90 14.31
C THR A 520 10.74 30.83 14.43
N PRO A 521 11.78 31.03 15.27
CA PRO A 521 12.87 30.07 15.40
C PRO A 521 12.40 28.70 15.93
N ILE A 522 12.92 27.63 15.33
CA ILE A 522 12.71 26.25 15.81
C ILE A 522 13.56 26.01 17.06
N ASP A 523 12.98 25.40 18.10
CA ASP A 523 13.69 25.19 19.39
C ASP A 523 14.77 24.09 19.30
N GLN A 524 15.98 24.53 18.99
CA GLN A 524 17.20 23.73 18.97
C GLN A 524 17.51 23.02 20.31
N ALA A 525 17.01 23.51 21.45
CA ALA A 525 17.15 22.83 22.73
C ALA A 525 16.13 21.70 22.92
N GLN A 526 14.95 21.79 22.30
CA GLN A 526 14.01 20.67 22.22
C GLN A 526 14.54 19.56 21.30
N LEU A 527 15.11 19.92 20.14
CA LEU A 527 15.70 18.94 19.20
C LEU A 527 16.89 18.19 19.82
N LYS A 528 17.74 18.87 20.59
CA LYS A 528 18.88 18.26 21.30
C LYS A 528 18.48 17.38 22.50
N ARG A 529 17.24 17.47 22.96
CA ARG A 529 16.65 16.58 23.98
C ARG A 529 15.81 15.46 23.37
N ALA A 530 15.65 15.44 22.04
CA ALA A 530 14.93 14.40 21.36
C ALA A 530 15.68 13.07 21.47
N LYS A 531 14.92 11.99 21.65
CA LYS A 531 15.43 10.61 21.71
C LYS A 531 15.04 9.87 20.43
N THR A 532 15.63 8.72 20.16
CA THR A 532 15.10 7.82 19.11
C THR A 532 13.67 7.39 19.43
N TRP A 533 12.93 6.87 18.44
CA TRP A 533 11.58 6.35 18.69
C TRP A 533 11.60 5.20 19.71
N ALA A 534 12.56 4.27 19.60
CA ALA A 534 12.73 3.15 20.53
C ALA A 534 13.01 3.61 21.98
N GLU A 535 13.93 4.55 22.19
CA GLU A 535 14.18 5.13 23.52
C GLU A 535 12.98 5.92 24.08
N THR A 536 12.14 6.46 23.21
CA THR A 536 10.91 7.19 23.58
C THR A 536 9.84 6.21 24.06
N SER A 537 9.72 5.05 23.40
CA SER A 537 8.79 3.97 23.73
C SER A 537 9.30 2.97 24.77
N LYS A 538 10.57 3.05 25.19
CA LYS A 538 11.16 2.12 26.17
C LYS A 538 10.40 2.09 27.49
N GLY A 539 9.87 0.92 27.87
CA GLY A 539 9.00 0.72 29.02
C GLY A 539 7.52 1.07 28.79
N SER A 540 7.07 1.23 27.53
CA SER A 540 5.65 1.40 27.20
C SER A 540 4.97 0.06 26.89
N MET A 541 3.64 0.00 26.97
CA MET A 541 2.86 -1.22 26.76
C MET A 541 2.98 -1.81 25.34
N LEU A 542 3.53 -1.04 24.39
CA LEU A 542 3.60 -1.38 22.97
C LEU A 542 4.98 -1.06 22.38
N GLU A 543 6.03 -1.03 23.22
CA GLU A 543 7.43 -0.81 22.86
C GLU A 543 7.83 -1.60 21.59
N LYS A 544 7.49 -2.88 21.53
CA LYS A 544 7.85 -3.77 20.41
C LYS A 544 7.18 -3.41 19.09
N ALA A 545 5.97 -2.85 19.12
CA ALA A 545 5.28 -2.38 17.92
C ALA A 545 5.87 -1.06 17.40
N VAL A 546 6.35 -0.19 18.30
CA VAL A 546 7.05 1.06 17.93
C VAL A 546 8.43 0.76 17.37
N ASN A 547 9.16 -0.17 17.99
CA ASN A 547 10.46 -0.64 17.52
C ASN A 547 10.33 -1.20 16.10
N SER A 548 9.49 -2.23 15.88
CA SER A 548 9.22 -2.81 14.55
C SER A 548 8.82 -1.78 13.49
N PHE A 549 8.09 -0.71 13.84
CA PHE A 549 7.77 0.36 12.90
C PHE A 549 8.97 1.28 12.57
N SER A 550 9.75 1.68 13.58
CA SER A 550 11.00 2.44 13.39
C SER A 550 12.01 1.64 12.55
N GLU A 551 12.01 0.32 12.75
CA GLU A 551 12.90 -0.61 12.07
C GLU A 551 12.43 -0.95 10.64
N LYS A 552 11.13 -1.05 10.36
CA LYS A 552 10.61 -1.14 8.97
C LYS A 552 10.90 0.10 8.11
N LEU A 553 11.34 1.21 8.70
CA LEU A 553 11.90 2.38 7.99
C LEU A 553 13.43 2.26 7.78
N GLY A 554 13.98 1.07 8.05
CA GLY A 554 15.37 0.64 7.93
C GLY A 554 16.30 1.27 8.97
N GLN A 555 15.84 1.29 10.22
CA GLN A 555 16.69 0.92 11.36
C GLN A 555 16.58 -0.62 11.50
N THR A 556 17.39 -1.33 12.28
CA THR A 556 17.47 -2.82 12.13
C THR A 556 16.47 -3.60 12.99
N GLY A 557 15.52 -4.30 12.35
CA GLY A 557 14.55 -5.22 12.98
C GLY A 557 13.20 -5.30 12.24
N ILE A 558 12.42 -6.37 12.45
CA ILE A 558 11.05 -6.55 11.91
C ILE A 558 10.28 -7.55 12.80
N GLN A 559 9.02 -7.26 13.19
CA GLN A 559 7.98 -8.31 13.32
C GLN A 559 6.52 -7.77 13.30
N GLU A 560 5.55 -8.65 13.07
CA GLU A 560 4.26 -8.29 12.45
C GLU A 560 3.01 -8.42 13.36
N HIS A 561 1.80 -8.31 12.78
CA HIS A 561 0.55 -8.01 13.50
C HIS A 561 -0.13 -9.22 14.18
N SER A 562 -0.84 -8.94 15.28
CA SER A 562 -1.76 -9.88 15.94
C SER A 562 -3.06 -10.07 15.14
N VAL A 563 -3.54 -11.31 15.03
CA VAL A 563 -4.75 -11.69 14.27
C VAL A 563 -6.00 -11.74 15.19
N GLU A 564 -7.14 -11.22 14.72
CA GLU A 564 -8.45 -11.32 15.40
C GLU A 564 -9.08 -12.73 15.27
N PRO A 565 -9.99 -13.14 16.19
CA PRO A 565 -10.56 -14.50 16.20
C PRO A 565 -11.25 -14.90 14.89
N TYR A 566 -10.84 -16.07 14.40
CA TYR A 566 -11.03 -16.52 13.02
C TYR A 566 -12.48 -16.92 12.67
N THR A 567 -13.06 -16.21 11.70
CA THR A 567 -14.17 -16.70 10.89
C THR A 567 -13.73 -16.76 9.44
N LEU A 568 -13.54 -17.97 8.91
CA LEU A 568 -13.20 -18.27 7.51
C LEU A 568 -13.81 -17.25 6.54
N SER A 569 -12.94 -16.43 5.92
CA SER A 569 -13.33 -15.53 4.84
C SER A 569 -13.71 -16.32 3.58
N LEU A 570 -14.05 -15.65 2.48
CA LEU A 570 -14.20 -16.35 1.21
C LEU A 570 -12.84 -16.90 0.72
N ASP A 571 -11.76 -16.13 0.90
CA ASP A 571 -10.42 -16.51 0.43
C ASP A 571 -9.90 -17.76 1.16
N ASP A 572 -10.02 -17.83 2.49
CA ASP A 572 -9.66 -19.04 3.26
C ASP A 572 -10.40 -20.30 2.77
N GLN A 573 -11.67 -20.13 2.38
CA GLN A 573 -12.50 -21.22 1.86
C GLN A 573 -12.09 -21.62 0.44
N LEU A 574 -11.61 -20.68 -0.36
CA LEU A 574 -11.12 -20.91 -1.71
C LEU A 574 -9.71 -21.50 -1.72
N GLU A 575 -8.82 -21.08 -0.82
CA GLU A 575 -7.53 -21.75 -0.54
C GLU A 575 -7.76 -23.22 -0.13
N THR A 576 -8.75 -23.46 0.75
CA THR A 576 -9.16 -24.81 1.16
C THR A 576 -9.63 -25.66 -0.04
N ILE A 577 -10.36 -25.05 -0.99
CA ILE A 577 -10.83 -25.73 -2.21
C ILE A 577 -9.69 -25.95 -3.22
N ALA A 578 -8.83 -24.96 -3.40
CA ALA A 578 -7.66 -25.02 -4.27
C ALA A 578 -6.68 -26.11 -3.80
N ALA A 579 -6.36 -26.15 -2.51
CA ALA A 579 -5.54 -27.20 -1.92
C ALA A 579 -6.17 -28.60 -2.14
N GLN A 580 -7.47 -28.78 -1.85
CA GLN A 580 -8.14 -30.08 -2.08
C GLN A 580 -8.16 -30.51 -3.55
N LYS A 581 -8.31 -29.56 -4.48
CA LYS A 581 -8.34 -29.84 -5.92
C LYS A 581 -6.94 -30.14 -6.45
N TYR A 582 -5.94 -29.34 -6.09
CA TYR A 582 -4.55 -29.55 -6.50
C TYR A 582 -3.98 -30.85 -5.92
N ASP A 583 -4.18 -31.11 -4.62
CA ASP A 583 -3.79 -32.37 -3.95
C ASP A 583 -4.37 -33.63 -4.63
N ALA A 584 -5.43 -33.49 -5.43
CA ALA A 584 -6.14 -34.56 -6.10
C ALA A 584 -5.96 -34.61 -7.63
N THR A 585 -5.38 -33.58 -8.26
CA THR A 585 -5.20 -33.52 -9.72
C THR A 585 -3.84 -33.03 -10.20
N HIS A 586 -2.97 -32.50 -9.33
CA HIS A 586 -1.62 -31.98 -9.64
C HIS A 586 -1.56 -31.09 -10.90
N SER A 587 -2.58 -30.24 -11.04
CA SER A 587 -2.84 -29.47 -12.26
C SER A 587 -3.31 -28.07 -11.90
N TYR A 588 -2.55 -27.07 -12.34
CA TYR A 588 -2.85 -25.65 -12.18
C TYR A 588 -4.22 -25.31 -12.80
N GLU A 589 -4.41 -25.59 -14.10
CA GLU A 589 -5.64 -25.26 -14.85
C GLU A 589 -6.92 -25.83 -14.21
N GLN A 590 -6.85 -27.07 -13.73
CA GLN A 590 -7.95 -27.73 -13.03
C GLN A 590 -8.25 -27.08 -11.66
N THR A 591 -7.22 -26.57 -10.99
CA THR A 591 -7.34 -25.90 -9.68
C THR A 591 -7.89 -24.48 -9.86
N TYR A 592 -7.36 -23.75 -10.84
CA TYR A 592 -7.84 -22.43 -11.27
C TYR A 592 -9.34 -22.46 -11.59
N LYS A 593 -9.77 -23.41 -12.42
CA LYS A 593 -11.19 -23.64 -12.73
C LYS A 593 -12.05 -23.82 -11.48
N ALA A 594 -11.60 -24.61 -10.50
CA ALA A 594 -12.37 -24.89 -9.29
C ALA A 594 -12.60 -23.65 -8.39
N VAL A 595 -11.67 -22.69 -8.40
CA VAL A 595 -11.77 -21.43 -7.64
C VAL A 595 -12.54 -20.35 -8.43
N PHE A 596 -12.30 -20.26 -9.74
CA PHE A 596 -12.76 -19.16 -10.61
C PHE A 596 -14.25 -18.81 -10.47
N ILE A 597 -15.15 -19.81 -10.47
CA ILE A 597 -16.60 -19.56 -10.40
C ILE A 597 -17.01 -18.80 -9.14
N ALA A 598 -16.36 -19.03 -8.01
CA ALA A 598 -16.72 -18.40 -6.75
C ALA A 598 -16.24 -16.94 -6.71
N LYS A 599 -15.03 -16.66 -7.22
CA LYS A 599 -14.55 -15.28 -7.39
C LYS A 599 -15.33 -14.49 -8.43
N LEU A 600 -15.73 -15.11 -9.53
CA LEU A 600 -16.63 -14.48 -10.52
C LEU A 600 -18.03 -14.25 -9.92
N THR A 601 -18.53 -15.14 -9.07
CA THR A 601 -19.80 -14.95 -8.34
C THR A 601 -19.71 -13.83 -7.30
N GLU A 602 -18.54 -13.65 -6.66
CA GLU A 602 -18.26 -12.51 -5.78
C GLU A 602 -18.21 -11.20 -6.56
N SER A 603 -17.46 -11.11 -7.66
CA SER A 603 -17.26 -9.85 -8.39
C SER A 603 -18.46 -9.43 -9.23
N THR A 604 -19.06 -10.36 -9.98
CA THR A 604 -19.96 -10.06 -11.11
C THR A 604 -21.06 -11.13 -11.26
N PRO A 605 -21.97 -11.28 -10.29
CA PRO A 605 -23.00 -12.32 -10.32
C PRO A 605 -23.89 -12.30 -11.57
N GLN A 606 -24.11 -11.13 -12.21
CA GLN A 606 -24.85 -11.03 -13.48
C GLN A 606 -24.19 -11.84 -14.61
N ILE A 607 -22.86 -11.89 -14.66
CA ILE A 607 -22.12 -12.69 -15.65
C ILE A 607 -22.42 -14.17 -15.41
N VAL A 608 -22.33 -14.63 -14.16
CA VAL A 608 -22.64 -16.01 -13.78
C VAL A 608 -24.08 -16.37 -14.15
N GLU A 609 -25.04 -15.44 -14.00
CA GLU A 609 -26.43 -15.62 -14.44
C GLU A 609 -26.62 -15.69 -15.96
N ARG A 610 -25.75 -15.06 -16.76
CA ARG A 610 -25.86 -15.05 -18.24
C ARG A 610 -25.23 -16.27 -18.92
N TYR A 611 -23.99 -16.63 -18.58
CA TYR A 611 -23.25 -17.70 -19.27
C TYR A 611 -23.62 -19.12 -18.77
N SER A 612 -23.44 -20.15 -19.60
CA SER A 612 -23.61 -21.54 -19.16
C SER A 612 -22.40 -22.03 -18.34
N SER A 613 -22.59 -23.10 -17.55
CA SER A 613 -21.50 -23.75 -16.80
C SER A 613 -20.32 -24.12 -17.71
N LYS A 614 -20.61 -24.55 -18.95
CA LYS A 614 -19.58 -24.90 -19.93
C LYS A 614 -18.78 -23.69 -20.40
N GLU A 615 -19.45 -22.60 -20.75
CA GLU A 615 -18.77 -21.38 -21.21
C GLU A 615 -17.93 -20.76 -20.10
N LEU A 616 -18.43 -20.75 -18.87
CA LEU A 616 -17.66 -20.29 -17.70
C LEU A 616 -16.40 -21.14 -17.46
N GLN A 617 -16.43 -22.45 -17.77
CA GLN A 617 -15.25 -23.32 -17.69
C GLN A 617 -14.28 -23.13 -18.86
N GLU A 618 -14.80 -22.83 -20.06
CA GLU A 618 -14.00 -22.46 -21.23
C GLU A 618 -13.27 -21.12 -20.98
N ILE A 619 -13.98 -20.09 -20.50
CA ILE A 619 -13.43 -18.79 -20.08
C ILE A 619 -12.38 -19.01 -18.99
N ALA A 620 -12.67 -19.81 -17.95
CA ALA A 620 -11.69 -20.15 -16.91
C ALA A 620 -10.45 -20.90 -17.43
N SER A 621 -10.51 -21.56 -18.60
CA SER A 621 -9.34 -22.17 -19.24
C SER A 621 -8.43 -21.11 -19.84
N VAL A 622 -9.03 -20.12 -20.51
CA VAL A 622 -8.33 -18.99 -21.13
C VAL A 622 -7.71 -18.08 -20.06
N TYR A 623 -8.45 -17.78 -19.00
CA TYR A 623 -7.92 -17.04 -17.84
C TYR A 623 -6.77 -17.77 -17.15
N ALA A 624 -6.86 -19.10 -16.98
CA ALA A 624 -5.77 -19.87 -16.39
C ALA A 624 -4.47 -19.67 -17.19
N TYR A 625 -4.54 -19.81 -18.52
CA TYR A 625 -3.42 -19.61 -19.44
C TYR A 625 -2.88 -18.16 -19.45
N TRP A 626 -3.75 -17.14 -19.42
CA TRP A 626 -3.33 -15.74 -19.48
C TRP A 626 -2.67 -15.24 -18.18
N TYR A 627 -3.03 -15.81 -17.03
CA TYR A 627 -2.54 -15.38 -15.71
C TYR A 627 -1.48 -16.29 -15.07
N SER A 628 -1.09 -17.39 -15.72
CA SER A 628 0.01 -18.25 -15.26
C SER A 628 1.37 -17.78 -15.77
N ASP A 629 2.39 -17.86 -14.92
CA ASP A 629 3.78 -17.89 -15.36
C ASP A 629 4.03 -19.11 -16.28
N GLU A 630 4.90 -18.99 -17.29
CA GLU A 630 5.19 -20.07 -18.24
C GLU A 630 5.73 -21.34 -17.56
N ASP A 631 6.58 -21.17 -16.53
CA ASP A 631 7.10 -22.25 -15.68
C ASP A 631 6.01 -23.01 -14.90
N VAL A 632 4.82 -22.42 -14.72
CA VAL A 632 3.70 -22.98 -13.96
C VAL A 632 2.70 -23.68 -14.88
N TYR A 633 2.39 -23.08 -16.04
CA TYR A 633 1.44 -23.64 -17.00
C TYR A 633 1.64 -23.14 -18.44
N ASN A 634 2.59 -23.77 -19.16
CA ASN A 634 2.74 -23.62 -20.61
C ASN A 634 2.14 -24.84 -21.38
N PRO A 635 0.87 -24.79 -21.82
CA PRO A 635 0.19 -25.89 -22.51
C PRO A 635 0.50 -25.93 -24.02
N GLU A 636 1.30 -26.90 -24.48
CA GLU A 636 1.73 -26.96 -25.89
C GLU A 636 0.74 -27.59 -26.91
N GLY A 637 1.00 -27.35 -28.20
CA GLY A 637 0.57 -28.19 -29.31
C GLY A 637 -0.95 -28.27 -29.51
N LYS A 638 -1.57 -29.40 -29.13
CA LYS A 638 -3.04 -29.57 -29.20
C LYS A 638 -3.77 -28.89 -28.04
N ALA A 639 -3.10 -28.66 -26.91
CA ALA A 639 -3.67 -27.92 -25.79
C ALA A 639 -3.68 -26.42 -26.12
N LEU A 640 -2.55 -25.88 -26.58
CA LEU A 640 -2.44 -24.49 -27.06
C LEU A 640 -3.54 -24.16 -28.07
N LYS A 641 -3.65 -24.97 -29.13
CA LYS A 641 -4.66 -24.78 -30.20
C LYS A 641 -6.11 -24.89 -29.75
N ALA A 642 -6.37 -25.54 -28.62
CA ALA A 642 -7.69 -25.52 -27.99
C ALA A 642 -7.91 -24.21 -27.24
N ILE A 643 -6.89 -23.66 -26.58
CA ILE A 643 -6.95 -22.39 -25.84
C ILE A 643 -7.04 -21.21 -26.82
N GLU A 644 -6.19 -21.14 -27.86
CA GLU A 644 -6.27 -20.14 -28.95
C GLU A 644 -7.68 -20.08 -29.57
N ALA A 645 -8.31 -21.24 -29.77
CA ALA A 645 -9.68 -21.34 -30.28
C ALA A 645 -10.73 -20.88 -29.25
N LEU A 646 -10.48 -21.04 -27.94
CA LEU A 646 -11.34 -20.51 -26.88
C LEU A 646 -11.15 -19.00 -26.66
N GLN A 647 -9.93 -18.48 -26.78
CA GLN A 647 -9.64 -17.04 -26.85
C GLN A 647 -10.44 -16.40 -27.98
N SER A 648 -10.31 -16.97 -29.19
CA SER A 648 -11.04 -16.54 -30.38
C SER A 648 -12.57 -16.66 -30.23
N LYS A 649 -13.06 -17.68 -29.52
CA LYS A 649 -14.50 -17.88 -29.27
C LYS A 649 -15.08 -16.86 -28.28
N HIS A 650 -14.34 -16.52 -27.23
CA HIS A 650 -14.82 -15.70 -26.12
C HIS A 650 -14.40 -14.22 -26.22
N HIS A 651 -13.64 -13.87 -27.27
CA HIS A 651 -12.98 -12.57 -27.48
C HIS A 651 -12.00 -12.22 -26.35
N LEU A 652 -11.08 -13.13 -26.04
CA LEU A 652 -10.08 -13.02 -24.97
C LEU A 652 -8.65 -13.14 -25.52
N GLN A 653 -8.26 -12.21 -26.39
CA GLN A 653 -6.95 -12.13 -27.01
C GLN A 653 -6.07 -11.01 -26.43
N ASN A 654 -6.66 -9.88 -26.04
CA ASN A 654 -5.98 -8.64 -25.67
C ASN A 654 -6.24 -8.27 -24.20
N GLU A 655 -5.28 -7.60 -23.54
CA GLU A 655 -5.30 -7.28 -22.10
C GLU A 655 -6.62 -6.61 -21.64
N ASP A 656 -7.12 -5.64 -22.41
CA ASP A 656 -8.35 -4.89 -22.11
C ASP A 656 -9.64 -5.75 -22.08
N GLN A 657 -9.58 -7.00 -22.56
CA GLN A 657 -10.70 -7.96 -22.58
C GLN A 657 -10.79 -8.83 -21.30
N PHE A 658 -9.86 -8.69 -20.34
CA PHE A 658 -9.83 -9.48 -19.10
C PHE A 658 -10.13 -8.64 -17.84
N ASP A 659 -10.82 -9.23 -16.86
CA ASP A 659 -10.88 -8.72 -15.49
C ASP A 659 -9.56 -9.06 -14.79
N ASP A 660 -8.65 -8.10 -14.86
CA ASP A 660 -7.30 -8.19 -14.33
C ASP A 660 -7.22 -8.37 -12.80
N ARG A 661 -8.32 -8.07 -12.08
CA ARG A 661 -8.42 -8.29 -10.64
C ARG A 661 -8.89 -9.71 -10.34
N LEU A 662 -9.89 -10.20 -11.08
CA LEU A 662 -10.34 -11.60 -11.00
C LEU A 662 -9.21 -12.56 -11.36
N GLY A 663 -8.50 -12.29 -12.46
CA GLY A 663 -7.41 -13.15 -12.94
C GLY A 663 -6.32 -13.38 -11.90
N ARG A 664 -5.65 -12.30 -11.51
CA ARG A 664 -4.55 -12.32 -10.53
C ARG A 664 -4.99 -12.77 -9.13
N ALA A 665 -6.25 -12.56 -8.75
CA ALA A 665 -6.77 -13.07 -7.48
C ALA A 665 -7.00 -14.59 -7.50
N VAL A 666 -7.41 -15.16 -8.64
CA VAL A 666 -7.60 -16.61 -8.78
C VAL A 666 -6.27 -17.33 -8.93
N ASP A 667 -5.34 -16.84 -9.77
CA ASP A 667 -3.98 -17.39 -9.86
C ASP A 667 -3.35 -17.47 -8.47
N ARG A 668 -3.31 -16.35 -7.72
CA ARG A 668 -2.64 -16.31 -6.42
C ARG A 668 -3.10 -17.44 -5.49
N ILE A 669 -4.42 -17.68 -5.40
CA ILE A 669 -5.00 -18.75 -4.57
C ILE A 669 -4.55 -20.14 -5.05
N VAL A 670 -4.42 -20.35 -6.36
CA VAL A 670 -3.88 -21.59 -6.94
C VAL A 670 -2.38 -21.72 -6.66
N SER A 671 -1.61 -20.68 -6.88
CA SER A 671 -0.15 -20.67 -6.74
C SER A 671 0.31 -20.76 -5.28
N ASP A 672 -0.43 -20.17 -4.34
CA ASP A 672 -0.29 -20.40 -2.89
C ASP A 672 -0.65 -21.86 -2.53
N ALA A 673 -1.72 -22.43 -3.10
CA ALA A 673 -2.07 -23.84 -2.92
C ALA A 673 -1.03 -24.80 -3.50
N MET A 674 -0.43 -24.50 -4.65
CA MET A 674 0.63 -25.30 -5.29
C MET A 674 1.90 -25.34 -4.43
N ARG A 675 2.41 -24.17 -4.00
CA ARG A 675 3.60 -24.08 -3.14
C ARG A 675 3.45 -24.87 -1.84
N GLY A 676 2.24 -24.97 -1.30
CA GLY A 676 1.96 -25.75 -0.08
C GLY A 676 1.78 -27.27 -0.26
N ASP A 677 1.75 -27.85 -1.47
CA ASP A 677 1.44 -29.28 -1.66
C ASP A 677 2.47 -30.20 -1.00
N LYS A 678 3.77 -29.91 -1.16
CA LYS A 678 4.85 -30.70 -0.54
C LYS A 678 4.69 -30.79 0.99
N ASP A 679 4.54 -29.65 1.66
CA ASP A 679 4.32 -29.56 3.10
C ASP A 679 3.03 -30.29 3.54
N ARG A 680 1.95 -30.25 2.73
CA ARG A 680 0.72 -30.99 2.99
C ARG A 680 0.89 -32.51 2.82
N GLN A 681 1.64 -32.97 1.82
CA GLN A 681 1.89 -34.40 1.60
C GLN A 681 2.79 -35.00 2.68
N GLU A 682 3.86 -34.31 3.06
CA GLU A 682 4.75 -34.72 4.14
C GLU A 682 3.99 -34.78 5.48
N TRP A 683 3.16 -33.78 5.77
CA TRP A 683 2.29 -33.77 6.95
C TRP A 683 1.25 -34.91 6.97
N LYS A 684 0.65 -35.26 5.83
CA LYS A 684 -0.27 -36.41 5.71
C LYS A 684 0.44 -37.74 5.99
N LYS A 685 1.66 -37.94 5.46
CA LYS A 685 2.49 -39.13 5.74
C LYS A 685 2.81 -39.21 7.23
N LEU A 686 3.23 -38.09 7.83
CA LEU A 686 3.59 -38.02 9.26
C LEU A 686 2.40 -38.35 10.19
N LYS A 687 1.21 -37.78 9.91
CA LYS A 687 -0.04 -38.11 10.63
C LYS A 687 -0.45 -39.58 10.52
N ALA A 688 -0.15 -40.25 9.41
CA ALA A 688 -0.45 -41.68 9.24
C ALA A 688 0.50 -42.57 10.06
N GLN A 689 1.77 -42.16 10.17
CA GLN A 689 2.84 -42.87 10.86
C GLN A 689 2.79 -42.68 12.39
N TYR A 690 2.57 -41.45 12.87
CA TYR A 690 2.64 -41.09 14.29
C TYR A 690 1.26 -40.71 14.86
N LYS A 691 0.64 -41.65 15.57
CA LYS A 691 -0.73 -41.51 16.12
C LYS A 691 -0.80 -40.84 17.50
N GLN A 692 0.31 -40.79 18.24
CA GLN A 692 0.36 -40.10 19.53
C GLN A 692 0.72 -38.63 19.34
N PRO A 693 -0.01 -37.65 19.93
CA PRO A 693 0.25 -36.23 19.70
C PRO A 693 1.68 -35.79 20.05
N GLN A 694 2.28 -36.36 21.11
CA GLN A 694 3.68 -36.16 21.49
C GLN A 694 4.65 -36.59 20.39
N GLN A 695 4.46 -37.77 19.81
CA GLN A 695 5.33 -38.32 18.76
C GLN A 695 5.15 -37.54 17.45
N LEU A 696 3.92 -37.15 17.12
CA LEU A 696 3.62 -36.34 15.95
C LEU A 696 4.24 -34.93 16.06
N PHE A 697 4.18 -34.32 17.25
CA PHE A 697 4.86 -33.05 17.53
C PHE A 697 6.37 -33.21 17.38
N ALA A 698 6.97 -34.17 18.10
CA ALA A 698 8.41 -34.40 18.10
C ALA A 698 8.98 -34.61 16.70
N GLN A 699 8.30 -35.41 15.87
CA GLN A 699 8.76 -35.71 14.52
C GLN A 699 8.54 -34.53 13.55
N GLN A 700 7.46 -33.75 13.70
CA GLN A 700 7.28 -32.53 12.90
C GLN A 700 8.27 -31.44 13.30
N TYR A 701 8.62 -31.35 14.59
CA TYR A 701 9.65 -30.47 15.12
C TYR A 701 11.02 -30.82 14.54
N GLN A 702 11.42 -32.09 14.61
CA GLN A 702 12.67 -32.57 14.02
C GLN A 702 12.75 -32.22 12.53
N ILE A 703 11.73 -32.56 11.72
CA ILE A 703 11.71 -32.26 10.28
C ILE A 703 11.83 -30.76 9.99
N GLN A 704 11.20 -29.91 10.80
CA GLN A 704 11.26 -28.46 10.60
C GLN A 704 12.65 -27.90 11.01
N PHE A 705 13.21 -28.37 12.13
CA PHE A 705 14.55 -27.99 12.60
C PHE A 705 15.64 -28.40 11.61
N GLU A 706 15.63 -29.66 11.13
CA GLU A 706 16.58 -30.15 10.11
C GLU A 706 16.47 -29.36 8.79
N ARG A 707 15.31 -28.75 8.50
CA ARG A 707 15.05 -27.95 7.30
C ARG A 707 15.50 -26.48 7.42
N GLU A 708 15.36 -25.88 8.59
CA GLU A 708 15.61 -24.45 8.80
C GLU A 708 16.99 -24.14 9.37
N ASN A 709 17.50 -24.99 10.26
CA ASN A 709 18.79 -24.82 10.93
C ASN A 709 19.86 -25.79 10.39
N GLY A 710 19.46 -26.90 9.75
CA GLY A 710 20.35 -27.98 9.35
C GLY A 710 20.78 -28.86 10.53
N ILE A 711 21.44 -29.98 10.25
CA ILE A 711 22.05 -30.85 11.28
C ILE A 711 23.09 -31.81 10.68
N SER A 712 24.15 -32.15 11.42
CA SER A 712 25.05 -33.27 11.10
C SER A 712 24.41 -34.63 11.41
N ASN A 713 25.10 -35.74 11.14
CA ASN A 713 24.56 -37.07 11.46
C ASN A 713 24.65 -37.44 12.94
N ASP A 714 25.63 -36.90 13.67
CA ASP A 714 25.89 -37.27 15.07
C ASP A 714 24.95 -36.49 16.03
N GLU A 715 24.68 -35.23 15.71
CA GLU A 715 23.74 -34.36 16.44
C GLU A 715 22.27 -34.84 16.35
N LYS A 716 21.89 -35.62 15.33
CA LYS A 716 20.51 -36.14 15.17
C LYS A 716 20.01 -36.90 16.39
N VAL A 717 20.91 -37.52 17.16
CA VAL A 717 20.57 -38.21 18.42
C VAL A 717 20.14 -37.20 19.51
N LEU A 718 20.78 -36.03 19.57
CA LEU A 718 20.45 -34.95 20.51
C LEU A 718 19.19 -34.20 20.08
N LEU A 719 19.03 -33.88 18.78
CA LEU A 719 17.78 -33.31 18.26
C LEU A 719 16.59 -34.25 18.50
N ALA A 720 16.74 -35.56 18.27
CA ALA A 720 15.68 -36.53 18.52
C ALA A 720 15.33 -36.63 20.02
N GLN A 721 16.30 -36.58 20.94
CA GLN A 721 16.03 -36.53 22.37
C GLN A 721 15.28 -35.25 22.76
N THR A 722 15.78 -34.10 22.33
CA THR A 722 15.19 -32.78 22.60
C THR A 722 13.76 -32.70 22.07
N SER A 723 13.54 -33.10 20.82
CA SER A 723 12.22 -33.15 20.17
C SER A 723 11.19 -33.98 20.94
N ASN A 724 11.59 -35.10 21.55
CA ASN A 724 10.69 -35.93 22.36
C ASN A 724 10.28 -35.25 23.67
N VAL A 725 11.15 -34.45 24.28
CA VAL A 725 10.82 -33.61 25.44
C VAL A 725 9.92 -32.44 25.04
N LEU A 726 10.18 -31.80 23.90
CA LEU A 726 9.30 -30.74 23.36
C LEU A 726 7.90 -31.29 22.99
N GLY A 727 7.81 -32.55 22.53
CA GLY A 727 6.54 -33.26 22.37
C GLY A 727 5.80 -33.51 23.69
N GLN A 728 6.51 -33.68 24.82
CA GLN A 728 5.91 -33.76 26.16
C GLN A 728 5.39 -32.38 26.60
N VAL A 729 6.20 -31.33 26.41
CA VAL A 729 5.82 -29.93 26.66
C VAL A 729 4.53 -29.57 25.92
N TYR A 730 4.41 -29.91 24.63
CA TYR A 730 3.17 -29.75 23.87
C TYR A 730 1.98 -30.43 24.55
N VAL A 731 2.11 -31.71 24.91
CA VAL A 731 1.02 -32.49 25.51
C VAL A 731 0.62 -31.99 26.89
N ASP A 732 1.55 -31.47 27.68
CA ASP A 732 1.27 -30.94 29.03
C ASP A 732 0.72 -29.50 28.97
N ALA A 733 1.23 -28.65 28.08
CA ALA A 733 0.66 -27.34 27.81
C ALA A 733 -0.79 -27.43 27.32
N ARG A 734 -1.10 -28.36 26.41
CA ARG A 734 -2.49 -28.67 25.98
C ARG A 734 -3.44 -29.11 27.10
N LYS A 735 -2.93 -29.42 28.30
CA LYS A 735 -3.70 -29.78 29.50
C LYS A 735 -3.65 -28.71 30.61
N ASN A 736 -2.92 -27.60 30.42
CA ASN A 736 -2.53 -26.65 31.48
C ASN A 736 -1.72 -27.31 32.61
N GLN A 737 -0.76 -28.18 32.26
CA GLN A 737 0.09 -28.95 33.18
C GLN A 737 1.61 -28.71 32.97
N LEU A 738 1.98 -27.78 32.08
CA LEU A 738 3.37 -27.43 31.80
C LEU A 738 4.08 -26.93 33.07
N SER A 739 5.23 -27.53 33.38
CA SER A 739 6.07 -27.21 34.55
C SER A 739 7.49 -27.74 34.35
N GLU A 740 8.40 -27.48 35.31
CA GLU A 740 9.75 -28.06 35.34
C GLU A 740 9.76 -29.60 35.15
N LYS A 741 8.70 -30.29 35.59
CA LYS A 741 8.55 -31.73 35.40
C LYS A 741 8.45 -32.15 33.93
N SER A 742 7.87 -31.31 33.08
CA SER A 742 7.74 -31.56 31.63
C SER A 742 9.07 -31.45 30.88
N ILE A 743 10.04 -30.72 31.44
CA ILE A 743 11.38 -30.51 30.86
C ILE A 743 12.52 -31.20 31.64
N LYS A 744 12.24 -31.89 32.75
CA LYS A 744 13.27 -32.48 33.64
C LYS A 744 14.32 -33.36 32.94
N SER A 745 13.97 -33.95 31.80
CA SER A 745 14.88 -34.78 30.99
C SER A 745 15.84 -33.99 30.09
N LEU A 746 15.69 -32.66 30.01
CA LEU A 746 16.64 -31.80 29.30
C LEU A 746 17.99 -31.75 30.02
N LYS A 747 19.05 -31.72 29.23
CA LYS A 747 20.44 -31.47 29.63
C LYS A 747 20.99 -30.28 28.85
N ILE A 748 22.14 -29.74 29.24
CA ILE A 748 22.76 -28.61 28.53
C ILE A 748 23.05 -28.93 27.04
N GLU A 749 23.45 -30.18 26.73
CA GLU A 749 23.60 -30.74 25.36
C GLU A 749 22.31 -30.76 24.51
N HIS A 750 21.16 -30.37 25.08
CA HIS A 750 19.89 -30.24 24.35
C HIS A 750 19.55 -28.78 24.02
N ASN A 751 20.18 -27.79 24.66
CA ASN A 751 19.76 -26.38 24.60
C ASN A 751 19.80 -25.79 23.18
N GLU A 752 20.86 -26.12 22.42
CA GLU A 752 21.07 -25.66 21.04
C GLU A 752 20.03 -26.25 20.05
N PHE A 753 19.33 -27.31 20.46
CA PHE A 753 18.24 -27.94 19.69
C PHE A 753 16.84 -27.46 20.12
N ILE A 754 16.75 -26.38 20.91
CA ILE A 754 15.48 -25.75 21.33
C ILE A 754 15.29 -24.42 20.59
N ASP A 755 14.93 -24.53 19.31
CA ASP A 755 14.32 -23.43 18.56
C ASP A 755 12.88 -23.18 19.05
N TYR A 756 12.63 -21.95 19.51
CA TYR A 756 11.38 -21.49 20.12
C TYR A 756 10.31 -21.03 19.12
N GLU A 757 10.71 -20.68 17.90
CA GLU A 757 9.81 -20.26 16.82
C GLU A 757 9.30 -21.49 16.07
N ILE A 758 10.20 -22.43 15.74
CA ILE A 758 9.84 -23.76 15.22
C ILE A 758 8.92 -24.48 16.21
N PHE A 759 9.16 -24.36 17.53
CA PHE A 759 8.25 -24.92 18.54
C PHE A 759 6.83 -24.36 18.41
N LYS A 760 6.71 -23.03 18.29
CA LYS A 760 5.44 -22.30 18.18
C LYS A 760 4.69 -22.67 16.90
N ASP A 761 5.38 -22.74 15.77
CA ASP A 761 4.74 -23.01 14.47
C ASP A 761 4.26 -24.46 14.37
N VAL A 762 5.04 -25.42 14.90
CA VAL A 762 4.60 -26.82 15.04
C VAL A 762 3.44 -26.93 16.03
N TYR A 763 3.42 -26.16 17.12
CA TYR A 763 2.29 -26.07 18.04
C TYR A 763 1.01 -25.62 17.32
N MET A 764 1.05 -24.51 16.58
CA MET A 764 -0.09 -24.02 15.79
C MET A 764 -0.56 -25.05 14.75
N LYS A 765 0.38 -25.69 14.04
CA LYS A 765 0.12 -26.73 13.03
C LYS A 765 -0.58 -27.96 13.62
N LEU A 766 -0.35 -28.30 14.89
CA LEU A 766 -1.09 -29.37 15.59
C LEU A 766 -2.42 -28.89 16.20
N VAL A 767 -2.53 -27.64 16.66
CA VAL A 767 -3.77 -27.08 17.23
C VAL A 767 -4.85 -26.91 16.16
N ASN A 768 -4.49 -26.37 14.99
CA ASN A 768 -5.39 -26.11 13.87
C ASN A 768 -5.76 -27.37 13.07
N ALA A 769 -5.23 -28.54 13.45
CA ALA A 769 -5.31 -29.79 12.70
C ALA A 769 -6.47 -30.73 13.09
N LYS A 770 -7.51 -30.20 13.77
CA LYS A 770 -8.69 -30.91 14.33
C LYS A 770 -9.89 -30.99 13.39
#